data_AF-R7HFA4-F1
#
_entry.id   AF-R7HFA4-F1
#
_cell.length_a   1.000
_cell.length_b   1.000
_cell.length_c   1.000
_cell.angle_alpha   90.00
_cell.angle_beta   90.00
_cell.angle_gamma   90.00
#
_symmetry.space_group_name_H-M   'P 1'
#
loop_
_entity.id
_entity.type
_entity.pdbx_description
1 polymer ?
#
loop_
_entity_poly.entity_id
_entity_poly.type
_entity_poly.pdbx_seq_one_letter_code
_entity_poly.pdbx_strand_id
1 'polypeptide(L)'
;MKMKTNRKVKKLFSYVLTAAMVITAVTPAFAGKVKAVAAGLTLTEQSGWLESAYVEWQPVKNAEGYVAYVKEASASDDAYEKLDDTLIRQYADYWRADALGLKEGSYVMKVTAVLKDGKTVSESTSSLEVEKYDRSGFAFSENSKFQTGSGAYNDDGTLKKNAQVIYVTPETAKTCTAVVNGKEVTGFQSILDAKQSAGTKDTSPLDFRIVGCVTADDVDHFSSSAEGIQLKGKSAYTEMNITIEGVGEDAAVQGFGFLVRNSGNVEFRNFAVMAFMDDGISLDTKNCNIWVHNMDIFYGSTGGDSDQAKGDGSVDIKGASTNVTVSYVHFWDSGKCSLCGMSDSAEFLVTYHHNWFDHSDSRHPRIRVASVHIYNNYFDGNAKYGVGTTKGSSAFVEANYYRNCKNPMMSSMQGTDALGQGTFSGENGGMIKAYNNITVGASSLIYANSDAGTAKADAVSFDAYLASSREETVPSSYKTVAGATTYNNFDTSSAYDLGVAEEDIDDPQDVPSIVTKYAGRMNGGDFDWTFQESDDTNYSVDTALKAKVVNYKSSVLAIGGYKGVDVEPSTTEKATESTTEATTKATESTTKATEATTKATESTTKATEATTKATESTTEATTEAPTTAPAETTAKVHNFSTDGTSSDFYMISGKLSSNKGTVSYNGLSLDTCLKIESKTKITFTTTDKAELVLVFNQKNSSDIKVDGTVYTLADGILSLEIEAGSHEITKESTGNLYYMSVSQQSETPTTPVTPTEPTQPEQPTTPSEPETPITPSEPEQTKCDLYVSPSGKSTAAGTQNAPMDLLTAINSISAGYTIWMEEGTYKAYELYGAPIVIAESNSGAEGAYKTISSINGGTVTIDFSGMAELGSNRGIVLDGSYWHFYDIDICNAGDNGMLLSGDNNIIELCQFYANHDSGLQISRYNTSADTIDLWPSNNLILNCTAFDNKDEATCENADGFAAKLTCGEGNVFDGCISYCNSDDGWDLYAKPATGSTGVVTIKNSVAFGNGKLTNGEGSANGDMNGFKLGGSNKQCPTPHVVTNCIAFNNGATGFTDNGNGGAVTLTNCTSVNNGMYNAAKANYMCYRTSKDAAYTNLLSFAEKKTTATDQFLGTVSHTLYHYKGVGTYWVNNWLCTDGAKTKYSGSEGADYTVSASDFVSTQIPGYDAATGAYTADYHSIFRNADGSINLSGLYEVSSDSPLYTAGTQNTALGASFSK
;
A
#
# COMPACT_ATOMS: atom_id res chain seq x y z
N MET A 1 -13.63 -22.89 -71.34
CA MET A 1 -12.30 -22.53 -71.89
C MET A 1 -11.34 -22.33 -70.71
N LYS A 2 -10.05 -22.73 -70.71
CA LYS A 2 -8.91 -22.34 -71.59
C LYS A 2 -8.54 -20.85 -71.42
N MET A 3 -7.28 -20.42 -71.19
CA MET A 3 -6.02 -21.18 -70.97
C MET A 3 -4.85 -20.25 -70.52
N LYS A 4 -4.02 -20.67 -69.53
CA LYS A 4 -2.52 -20.53 -69.39
C LYS A 4 -1.80 -19.15 -69.58
N THR A 5 -0.54 -18.90 -69.16
CA THR A 5 0.41 -19.39 -68.10
C THR A 5 1.74 -18.61 -68.19
N ASN A 6 2.33 -18.16 -67.08
CA ASN A 6 3.77 -18.29 -66.72
C ASN A 6 3.99 -17.79 -65.27
N ARG A 7 4.63 -18.47 -64.31
CA ARG A 7 5.73 -19.48 -64.23
C ARG A 7 7.15 -18.92 -64.04
N LYS A 8 7.33 -17.99 -63.10
CA LYS A 8 8.63 -17.79 -62.40
C LYS A 8 8.57 -17.41 -60.90
N VAL A 9 7.46 -16.86 -60.40
CA VAL A 9 7.27 -16.48 -58.97
C VAL A 9 6.94 -17.68 -58.05
N LYS A 10 7.48 -18.88 -58.34
CA LYS A 10 7.29 -20.09 -57.51
C LYS A 10 8.59 -20.46 -56.78
N LYS A 11 8.79 -19.96 -55.55
CA LYS A 11 9.55 -20.68 -54.50
C LYS A 11 9.52 -20.11 -53.07
N LEU A 12 9.11 -18.85 -52.85
CA LEU A 12 9.28 -18.18 -51.53
C LEU A 12 7.97 -17.84 -50.78
N PHE A 13 6.81 -18.28 -51.27
CA PHE A 13 5.50 -17.99 -50.66
C PHE A 13 4.67 -19.28 -50.51
N SER A 14 5.24 -20.27 -49.83
CA SER A 14 4.62 -21.59 -49.63
C SER A 14 5.22 -22.30 -48.41
N TYR A 15 4.80 -21.91 -47.20
CA TYR A 15 4.77 -22.80 -46.02
C TYR A 15 3.92 -22.24 -44.85
N VAL A 16 3.81 -20.92 -44.71
CA VAL A 16 3.26 -20.28 -43.49
C VAL A 16 1.73 -20.40 -43.31
N LEU A 17 0.93 -20.55 -44.38
CA LEU A 17 -0.53 -20.34 -44.29
C LEU A 17 -1.43 -21.41 -44.92
N THR A 18 -1.18 -22.69 -44.64
CA THR A 18 -2.20 -23.77 -44.64
C THR A 18 -1.69 -24.97 -43.85
N ALA A 19 -1.83 -24.92 -42.52
CA ALA A 19 -1.62 -26.06 -41.61
C ALA A 19 -2.56 -26.04 -40.39
N ALA A 20 -3.65 -25.26 -40.45
CA ALA A 20 -4.73 -25.31 -39.47
C ALA A 20 -5.83 -26.27 -39.97
N MET A 21 -6.20 -27.23 -39.12
CA MET A 21 -7.25 -28.26 -39.33
C MET A 21 -6.93 -29.32 -40.43
N VAL A 22 -7.00 -30.64 -40.19
CA VAL A 22 -7.23 -31.39 -38.93
C VAL A 22 -6.85 -32.90 -39.08
N ILE A 23 -6.66 -33.61 -37.96
CA ILE A 23 -6.71 -35.09 -37.76
C ILE A 23 -5.47 -36.00 -38.05
N THR A 24 -5.05 -36.70 -36.97
CA THR A 24 -4.36 -38.01 -36.81
C THR A 24 -2.97 -38.35 -37.41
N ALA A 25 -2.02 -38.52 -36.47
CA ALA A 25 -1.27 -39.75 -36.15
C ALA A 25 -0.10 -40.29 -37.03
N VAL A 26 0.62 -41.24 -36.42
CA VAL A 26 1.77 -42.05 -36.90
C VAL A 26 3.14 -41.35 -36.87
N THR A 27 3.98 -41.80 -35.92
CA THR A 27 5.43 -41.52 -35.87
C THR A 27 6.21 -42.35 -36.91
N PRO A 28 7.36 -41.84 -37.34
CA PRO A 28 8.57 -42.67 -37.20
C PRO A 28 9.78 -41.85 -36.69
N ALA A 29 10.59 -42.48 -35.84
CA ALA A 29 11.80 -41.87 -35.28
C ALA A 29 13.04 -42.12 -36.14
N PHE A 30 14.02 -41.21 -36.07
CA PHE A 30 15.44 -41.57 -36.10
C PHE A 30 16.22 -40.70 -35.10
N ALA A 31 17.11 -41.32 -34.33
CA ALA A 31 17.63 -40.72 -33.11
C ALA A 31 18.90 -39.89 -33.33
N GLY A 32 18.81 -38.58 -33.08
CA GLY A 32 19.91 -37.84 -32.45
C GLY A 32 19.81 -38.01 -30.94
N LYS A 33 20.94 -38.11 -30.22
CA LYS A 33 20.93 -38.24 -28.76
C LYS A 33 20.45 -36.95 -28.11
N VAL A 34 19.19 -36.91 -27.69
CA VAL A 34 18.74 -35.97 -26.66
C VAL A 34 19.53 -36.30 -25.40
N LYS A 35 20.42 -35.39 -24.95
CA LYS A 35 20.78 -35.34 -23.53
C LYS A 35 19.47 -35.05 -22.81
N ALA A 36 19.06 -35.92 -21.88
CA ALA A 36 17.99 -35.57 -20.98
C ALA A 36 18.41 -34.28 -20.24
N VAL A 37 17.56 -33.25 -20.29
CA VAL A 37 17.62 -32.18 -19.30
C VAL A 37 17.34 -32.85 -17.96
N ALA A 38 18.18 -32.60 -16.96
CA ALA A 38 17.96 -33.18 -15.64
C ALA A 38 16.64 -32.66 -15.06
N ALA A 39 15.85 -33.53 -14.45
CA ALA A 39 14.75 -33.10 -13.62
C ALA A 39 15.35 -32.57 -12.32
N GLY A 40 15.53 -31.25 -12.24
CA GLY A 40 15.97 -30.58 -11.02
C GLY A 40 14.92 -30.66 -9.91
N LEU A 41 15.36 -30.38 -8.70
CA LEU A 41 14.49 -29.83 -7.67
C LEU A 41 14.27 -28.36 -8.01
N THR A 42 13.11 -27.79 -7.71
CA THR A 42 12.82 -26.38 -7.98
C THR A 42 12.02 -25.83 -6.82
N LEU A 43 12.60 -24.86 -6.12
CA LEU A 43 11.93 -24.12 -5.06
C LEU A 43 10.89 -23.18 -5.70
N THR A 44 9.75 -23.01 -5.04
CA THR A 44 8.65 -22.14 -5.50
C THR A 44 8.46 -20.93 -4.62
N GLU A 45 8.66 -21.09 -3.31
CA GLU A 45 8.53 -20.02 -2.32
C GLU A 45 9.56 -20.24 -1.21
N GLN A 46 9.99 -19.16 -0.57
CA GLN A 46 10.95 -19.18 0.54
C GLN A 46 10.88 -17.84 1.28
N SER A 47 10.90 -17.85 2.61
CA SER A 47 11.11 -16.64 3.41
C SER A 47 11.57 -16.99 4.82
N GLY A 48 12.18 -16.02 5.51
CA GLY A 48 12.18 -15.99 6.96
C GLY A 48 10.87 -15.42 7.50
N TRP A 49 10.66 -15.57 8.81
CA TRP A 49 9.50 -15.11 9.56
C TRP A 49 9.88 -14.99 11.06
N LEU A 50 8.91 -14.80 11.94
CA LEU A 50 9.08 -14.78 13.40
C LEU A 50 9.59 -16.14 13.91
N GLU A 51 10.85 -16.19 14.36
CA GLU A 51 11.57 -17.36 14.93
C GLU A 51 11.57 -18.62 14.06
N SER A 52 11.36 -18.42 12.75
CA SER A 52 11.11 -19.48 11.80
C SER A 52 11.52 -19.08 10.38
N ALA A 53 11.76 -20.08 9.55
CA ALA A 53 12.01 -19.88 8.12
C ALA A 53 11.44 -21.08 7.34
N TYR A 54 10.95 -20.85 6.14
CA TYR A 54 10.30 -21.88 5.33
C TYR A 54 10.77 -21.89 3.89
N VAL A 55 10.54 -23.04 3.25
CA VAL A 55 10.82 -23.26 1.83
C VAL A 55 9.79 -24.22 1.24
N GLU A 56 9.32 -23.90 0.04
CA GLU A 56 8.41 -24.71 -0.74
C GLU A 56 9.04 -25.17 -2.06
N TRP A 57 8.63 -26.34 -2.56
CA TRP A 57 9.18 -26.89 -3.80
C TRP A 57 8.22 -27.78 -4.59
N GLN A 58 8.48 -27.87 -5.90
CA GLN A 58 7.74 -28.72 -6.82
C GLN A 58 8.07 -30.23 -6.66
N PRO A 59 7.08 -31.14 -6.79
CA PRO A 59 7.30 -32.58 -6.62
C PRO A 59 8.28 -33.19 -7.65
N VAL A 60 9.43 -33.66 -7.17
CA VAL A 60 10.49 -34.26 -8.00
C VAL A 60 10.08 -35.66 -8.48
N LYS A 61 10.10 -35.85 -9.81
CA LYS A 61 9.63 -37.08 -10.45
C LYS A 61 10.49 -38.29 -10.09
N ASN A 62 9.87 -39.30 -9.48
CA ASN A 62 10.47 -40.52 -8.92
C ASN A 62 11.26 -40.33 -7.61
N ALA A 63 11.00 -39.25 -6.85
CA ALA A 63 11.39 -39.21 -5.45
C ALA A 63 10.73 -40.36 -4.65
N GLU A 64 11.39 -40.78 -3.58
CA GLU A 64 10.84 -41.59 -2.49
C GLU A 64 10.57 -40.76 -1.22
N GLY A 65 11.09 -39.54 -1.18
CA GLY A 65 10.85 -38.53 -0.16
C GLY A 65 11.87 -37.39 -0.26
N TYR A 66 11.82 -36.48 0.70
CA TYR A 66 12.72 -35.33 0.81
C TYR A 66 13.38 -35.27 2.19
N VAL A 67 14.52 -34.61 2.27
CA VAL A 67 15.16 -34.21 3.52
C VAL A 67 15.42 -32.71 3.45
N ALA A 68 15.06 -31.98 4.50
CA ALA A 68 15.30 -30.55 4.62
C ALA A 68 16.36 -30.29 5.71
N TYR A 69 17.14 -29.22 5.53
CA TYR A 69 18.19 -28.79 6.44
C TYR A 69 18.14 -27.27 6.61
N VAL A 70 18.68 -26.75 7.71
CA VAL A 70 18.86 -25.31 7.95
C VAL A 70 20.24 -25.03 8.53
N LYS A 71 20.79 -23.84 8.28
CA LYS A 71 21.98 -23.30 8.95
C LYS A 71 21.91 -21.77 8.98
N GLU A 72 22.66 -21.13 9.87
CA GLU A 72 22.96 -19.69 9.73
C GLU A 72 23.62 -19.44 8.35
N ALA A 73 23.26 -18.34 7.67
CA ALA A 73 23.75 -18.04 6.32
C ALA A 73 25.29 -17.97 6.27
N SER A 74 25.90 -17.36 7.29
CA SER A 74 27.36 -17.22 7.42
C SER A 74 28.12 -18.50 7.80
N ALA A 75 27.41 -19.56 8.25
CA ALA A 75 28.04 -20.81 8.65
C ALA A 75 28.45 -21.67 7.44
N SER A 76 29.47 -22.52 7.60
CA SER A 76 29.87 -23.51 6.58
C SER A 76 28.81 -24.59 6.37
N ASP A 77 28.78 -25.21 5.19
CA ASP A 77 27.85 -26.33 4.88
C ASP A 77 27.95 -27.52 5.86
N ASP A 78 29.09 -27.72 6.51
CA ASP A 78 29.28 -28.72 7.58
C ASP A 78 28.40 -28.44 8.83
N ALA A 79 27.73 -27.28 8.90
CA ALA A 79 26.80 -26.87 9.96
C ALA A 79 25.31 -26.92 9.54
N TYR A 80 24.97 -27.57 8.42
CA TYR A 80 23.56 -27.88 8.09
C TYR A 80 22.97 -28.86 9.11
N GLU A 81 22.08 -28.38 9.98
CA GLU A 81 21.27 -29.22 10.85
C GLU A 81 20.08 -29.79 10.07
N LYS A 82 19.84 -31.11 10.18
CA LYS A 82 18.71 -31.79 9.54
C LYS A 82 17.42 -31.42 10.29
N LEU A 83 16.40 -30.98 9.58
CA LEU A 83 15.07 -30.79 10.16
C LEU A 83 14.41 -32.15 10.46
N ASP A 84 13.58 -32.20 11.50
CA ASP A 84 12.75 -33.37 11.76
C ASP A 84 11.84 -33.65 10.56
N ASP A 85 11.75 -34.93 10.18
CA ASP A 85 10.96 -35.37 9.02
C ASP A 85 9.48 -34.90 9.11
N THR A 86 8.94 -34.67 10.32
CA THR A 86 7.57 -34.20 10.57
C THR A 86 7.32 -32.73 10.20
N LEU A 87 8.37 -31.92 10.08
CA LEU A 87 8.26 -30.53 9.61
C LEU A 87 8.05 -30.47 8.08
N ILE A 88 8.34 -31.55 7.37
CA ILE A 88 8.13 -31.69 5.92
C ILE A 88 6.68 -32.12 5.64
N ARG A 89 5.94 -31.30 4.88
CA ARG A 89 4.52 -31.50 4.56
C ARG A 89 4.30 -31.56 3.04
N GLN A 90 3.37 -32.41 2.62
CA GLN A 90 2.93 -32.55 1.24
C GLN A 90 1.54 -31.93 1.05
N TYR A 91 1.38 -31.15 -0.01
CA TYR A 91 0.12 -30.59 -0.47
C TYR A 91 -0.25 -31.20 -1.85
N ALA A 92 -1.28 -30.66 -2.51
CA ALA A 92 -1.75 -31.17 -3.81
C ALA A 92 -0.67 -31.09 -4.89
N ASP A 93 -0.07 -29.91 -5.06
CA ASP A 93 0.83 -29.60 -6.18
C ASP A 93 2.25 -29.18 -5.74
N TYR A 94 2.53 -29.14 -4.43
CA TYR A 94 3.82 -28.74 -3.84
C TYR A 94 4.13 -29.47 -2.52
N TRP A 95 5.31 -29.20 -1.97
CA TRP A 95 5.77 -29.63 -0.65
C TRP A 95 6.38 -28.42 0.09
N ARG A 96 6.31 -28.41 1.42
CA ARG A 96 6.90 -27.38 2.30
C ARG A 96 7.76 -28.00 3.39
N ALA A 97 8.71 -27.23 3.90
CA ALA A 97 9.35 -27.45 5.19
C ALA A 97 9.50 -26.12 5.93
N ASP A 98 9.29 -26.12 7.24
CA ASP A 98 9.46 -24.96 8.12
C ASP A 98 10.48 -25.32 9.20
N ALA A 99 11.55 -24.53 9.31
CA ALA A 99 12.47 -24.54 10.45
C ALA A 99 11.89 -23.67 11.57
N LEU A 100 11.88 -24.15 12.80
CA LEU A 100 11.23 -23.51 13.95
C LEU A 100 12.16 -23.47 15.18
N GLY A 101 12.14 -22.36 15.90
CA GLY A 101 13.04 -22.10 17.03
C GLY A 101 14.37 -21.52 16.60
N LEU A 102 14.35 -20.77 15.49
CA LEU A 102 15.48 -19.99 15.00
C LEU A 102 15.60 -18.70 15.80
N LYS A 103 16.82 -18.16 15.84
CA LYS A 103 17.09 -16.86 16.46
C LYS A 103 16.87 -15.75 15.43
N GLU A 104 16.65 -14.52 15.89
CA GLU A 104 16.76 -13.32 15.06
C GLU A 104 18.09 -13.30 14.28
N GLY A 105 18.04 -13.27 12.94
CA GLY A 105 19.21 -13.29 12.07
C GLY A 105 19.03 -13.99 10.73
N SER A 106 20.14 -14.21 10.04
CA SER A 106 20.20 -14.62 8.63
C SER A 106 20.44 -16.13 8.47
N TYR A 107 19.58 -16.83 7.72
CA TYR A 107 19.59 -18.29 7.55
C TYR A 107 19.57 -18.74 6.08
N VAL A 108 19.99 -19.99 5.83
CA VAL A 108 19.83 -20.69 4.55
C VAL A 108 19.28 -22.08 4.82
N MET A 109 18.23 -22.46 4.08
CA MET A 109 17.69 -23.81 4.06
C MET A 109 18.20 -24.59 2.84
N LYS A 110 18.18 -25.93 2.92
CA LYS A 110 18.46 -26.81 1.79
C LYS A 110 17.46 -27.95 1.74
N VAL A 111 16.86 -28.16 0.57
CA VAL A 111 15.98 -29.30 0.30
C VAL A 111 16.74 -30.33 -0.52
N THR A 112 16.55 -31.62 -0.22
CA THR A 112 17.15 -32.75 -0.94
C THR A 112 16.12 -33.82 -1.24
N ALA A 113 15.75 -33.97 -2.52
CA ALA A 113 14.97 -35.11 -2.99
C ALA A 113 15.83 -36.37 -3.07
N VAL A 114 15.33 -37.49 -2.56
CA VAL A 114 15.98 -38.81 -2.69
C VAL A 114 15.21 -39.64 -3.71
N LEU A 115 15.88 -40.15 -4.73
CA LEU A 115 15.28 -40.85 -5.87
C LEU A 115 15.33 -42.38 -5.73
N LYS A 116 14.40 -43.06 -6.41
CA LYS A 116 14.24 -44.54 -6.46
C LYS A 116 15.44 -45.37 -6.92
N ASP A 117 16.53 -44.74 -7.34
CA ASP A 117 17.79 -45.40 -7.70
C ASP A 117 18.96 -45.04 -6.75
N GLY A 118 18.65 -44.44 -5.59
CA GLY A 118 19.60 -44.04 -4.56
C GLY A 118 20.36 -42.75 -4.84
N LYS A 119 20.03 -42.03 -5.92
CA LYS A 119 20.59 -40.68 -6.17
C LYS A 119 19.81 -39.60 -5.44
N THR A 120 20.47 -38.46 -5.26
CA THR A 120 19.90 -37.25 -4.68
C THR A 120 19.85 -36.13 -5.72
N VAL A 121 18.93 -35.19 -5.51
CA VAL A 121 18.92 -33.87 -6.15
C VAL A 121 18.60 -32.85 -5.07
N SER A 122 19.44 -31.84 -4.91
CA SER A 122 19.30 -30.81 -3.87
C SER A 122 19.17 -29.43 -4.48
N GLU A 123 18.52 -28.52 -3.76
CA GLU A 123 18.59 -27.07 -4.01
C GLU A 123 18.62 -26.32 -2.68
N SER A 124 19.27 -25.16 -2.64
CA SER A 124 19.35 -24.28 -1.46
C SER A 124 18.59 -22.98 -1.68
N THR A 125 18.10 -22.39 -0.58
CA THR A 125 17.43 -21.10 -0.61
C THR A 125 18.43 -19.96 -0.84
N SER A 126 17.90 -18.75 -1.06
CA SER A 126 18.63 -17.51 -0.76
C SER A 126 18.88 -17.38 0.75
N SER A 127 19.47 -16.25 1.16
CA SER A 127 19.31 -15.76 2.52
C SER A 127 17.82 -15.66 2.88
N LEU A 128 17.49 -16.01 4.12
CA LEU A 128 16.18 -15.91 4.75
C LEU A 128 16.37 -15.17 6.07
N GLU A 129 15.80 -13.98 6.19
CA GLU A 129 15.97 -13.14 7.39
C GLU A 129 14.86 -13.43 8.40
N VAL A 130 15.26 -13.89 9.58
CA VAL A 130 14.38 -14.32 10.67
C VAL A 130 14.24 -13.18 11.68
N GLU A 131 12.99 -12.81 11.95
CA GLU A 131 12.63 -11.83 12.98
C GLU A 131 12.40 -12.55 14.34
N LYS A 132 12.33 -11.80 15.46
CA LYS A 132 11.92 -12.33 16.78
C LYS A 132 10.45 -12.04 17.06
N TYR A 133 9.77 -12.87 17.85
CA TYR A 133 8.48 -12.46 18.43
C TYR A 133 8.67 -11.32 19.46
N ASP A 134 7.74 -10.38 19.45
CA ASP A 134 7.62 -9.26 20.39
C ASP A 134 7.28 -9.76 21.82
N ARG A 135 8.29 -9.75 22.70
CA ARG A 135 8.22 -10.25 24.09
C ARG A 135 7.94 -9.14 25.09
N SER A 136 6.86 -8.42 24.89
CA SER A 136 6.46 -7.29 25.72
C SER A 136 5.17 -7.55 26.53
N GLY A 137 4.88 -6.64 27.45
CA GLY A 137 3.76 -6.77 28.39
C GLY A 137 4.07 -7.58 29.66
N PHE A 138 3.07 -7.67 30.55
CA PHE A 138 3.27 -8.18 31.91
C PHE A 138 3.74 -9.65 32.01
N ALA A 139 3.64 -10.46 30.95
CA ALA A 139 4.22 -11.81 30.95
C ALA A 139 5.77 -11.81 30.98
N PHE A 140 6.42 -10.69 30.60
CA PHE A 140 7.87 -10.54 30.52
C PHE A 140 8.45 -9.53 31.53
N SER A 141 7.59 -8.82 32.27
CA SER A 141 7.99 -7.88 33.32
C SER A 141 9.04 -8.45 34.30
N GLU A 142 10.03 -7.64 34.68
CA GLU A 142 11.03 -7.97 35.71
C GLU A 142 10.39 -8.28 37.07
N ASN A 143 9.24 -7.66 37.37
CA ASN A 143 8.47 -7.88 38.59
C ASN A 143 7.58 -9.13 38.52
N SER A 144 7.47 -9.78 37.36
CA SER A 144 6.70 -11.02 37.20
C SER A 144 7.39 -12.22 37.86
N LYS A 145 6.64 -13.29 38.15
CA LYS A 145 7.15 -14.41 38.95
C LYS A 145 8.29 -15.17 38.24
N PHE A 146 8.17 -15.37 36.94
CA PHE A 146 9.13 -16.14 36.14
C PHE A 146 9.98 -15.28 35.18
N GLN A 147 9.70 -13.97 35.08
CA GLN A 147 10.41 -13.00 34.23
C GLN A 147 10.39 -13.30 32.71
N THR A 148 9.62 -14.31 32.29
CA THR A 148 9.37 -14.65 30.89
C THR A 148 8.08 -15.45 30.76
N GLY A 149 7.34 -15.25 29.67
CA GLY A 149 6.22 -16.07 29.23
C GLY A 149 6.56 -17.13 28.17
N SER A 150 7.82 -17.19 27.70
CA SER A 150 8.33 -18.02 26.59
C SER A 150 8.39 -19.53 26.89
N GLY A 151 7.34 -20.12 27.47
CA GLY A 151 7.10 -21.57 27.61
C GLY A 151 8.35 -22.46 27.66
N ALA A 152 8.59 -23.18 26.57
CA ALA A 152 9.74 -24.05 26.33
C ALA A 152 10.92 -23.38 25.58
N TYR A 153 10.79 -22.10 25.20
CA TYR A 153 11.76 -21.29 24.45
C TYR A 153 12.59 -20.34 25.33
N ASN A 154 13.78 -19.96 24.89
CA ASN A 154 14.53 -18.84 25.46
C ASN A 154 13.98 -17.54 24.87
N ASP A 155 14.25 -16.41 25.52
CA ASP A 155 13.76 -15.10 25.05
C ASP A 155 14.49 -14.56 23.80
N ASP A 156 15.38 -15.36 23.20
CA ASP A 156 16.00 -15.13 21.89
C ASP A 156 15.49 -16.07 20.79
N GLY A 157 14.36 -16.74 21.03
CA GLY A 157 13.69 -17.63 20.07
C GLY A 157 14.23 -19.06 19.99
N THR A 158 15.39 -19.35 20.61
CA THR A 158 15.96 -20.70 20.60
C THR A 158 15.32 -21.61 21.65
N LEU A 159 15.21 -22.93 21.42
CA LEU A 159 14.65 -23.86 22.41
C LEU A 159 15.46 -23.89 23.74
N LYS A 160 14.77 -23.97 24.89
CA LYS A 160 15.44 -24.15 26.20
C LYS A 160 16.25 -25.44 26.22
N LYS A 161 17.36 -25.45 26.94
CA LYS A 161 18.24 -26.62 27.01
C LYS A 161 17.50 -27.86 27.58
N ASN A 162 17.58 -28.97 26.84
CA ASN A 162 16.84 -30.21 27.07
C ASN A 162 15.30 -30.07 26.99
N ALA A 163 14.79 -29.08 26.22
CA ALA A 163 13.42 -29.12 25.74
C ALA A 163 13.15 -30.43 24.99
N GLN A 164 11.94 -30.98 25.16
CA GLN A 164 11.47 -32.11 24.38
C GLN A 164 10.44 -31.58 23.37
N VAL A 165 10.71 -31.75 22.08
CA VAL A 165 9.76 -31.44 21.01
C VAL A 165 8.84 -32.64 20.79
N ILE A 166 7.53 -32.41 20.82
CA ILE A 166 6.47 -33.42 20.70
C ILE A 166 5.57 -33.04 19.53
N TYR A 167 5.71 -33.74 18.41
CA TYR A 167 4.84 -33.54 17.25
C TYR A 167 3.45 -34.13 17.48
N VAL A 168 2.43 -33.28 17.42
CA VAL A 168 1.00 -33.61 17.56
C VAL A 168 0.32 -33.42 16.21
N THR A 169 0.00 -34.52 15.56
CA THR A 169 -0.70 -34.60 14.27
C THR A 169 -1.94 -35.48 14.44
N PRO A 170 -2.88 -35.52 13.47
CA PRO A 170 -4.00 -36.46 13.50
C PRO A 170 -3.59 -37.93 13.69
N GLU A 171 -2.42 -38.32 13.14
CA GLU A 171 -1.89 -39.67 13.33
C GLU A 171 -1.17 -39.86 14.67
N THR A 172 -0.53 -38.82 15.21
CA THR A 172 0.35 -38.94 16.40
C THR A 172 -0.29 -38.51 17.71
N ALA A 173 -1.42 -37.80 17.75
CA ALA A 173 -1.95 -37.24 19.01
C ALA A 173 -2.24 -38.28 20.12
N LYS A 174 -2.55 -39.53 19.77
CA LYS A 174 -2.67 -40.66 20.72
C LYS A 174 -1.38 -41.41 21.04
N THR A 175 -0.30 -41.17 20.28
CA THR A 175 0.91 -42.01 20.25
C THR A 175 2.22 -41.24 20.40
N CYS A 176 2.18 -39.91 20.41
CA CYS A 176 3.32 -39.05 20.71
C CYS A 176 3.81 -39.29 22.15
N THR A 177 5.10 -39.07 22.39
CA THR A 177 5.76 -39.46 23.65
C THR A 177 6.65 -38.38 24.22
N ALA A 178 6.68 -38.25 25.55
CA ALA A 178 7.67 -37.46 26.28
C ALA A 178 8.17 -38.19 27.53
N VAL A 179 9.38 -37.86 27.98
CA VAL A 179 9.91 -38.33 29.27
C VAL A 179 9.54 -37.31 30.36
N VAL A 180 8.61 -37.70 31.24
CA VAL A 180 8.15 -36.90 32.38
C VAL A 180 8.57 -37.56 33.69
N ASN A 181 9.28 -36.82 34.55
CA ASN A 181 9.83 -37.28 35.83
C ASN A 181 10.57 -38.63 35.69
N GLY A 182 11.39 -38.76 34.64
CA GLY A 182 12.21 -39.94 34.35
C GLY A 182 11.42 -41.17 33.87
N LYS A 183 10.21 -40.99 33.30
CA LYS A 183 9.42 -42.04 32.68
C LYS A 183 8.86 -41.59 31.33
N GLU A 184 8.92 -42.46 30.34
CA GLU A 184 8.18 -42.29 29.08
C GLU A 184 6.67 -42.31 29.36
N VAL A 185 5.94 -41.40 28.72
CA VAL A 185 4.48 -41.25 28.75
C VAL A 185 4.00 -41.03 27.32
N THR A 186 2.84 -41.59 26.97
CA THR A 186 2.30 -41.63 25.60
C THR A 186 0.91 -41.00 25.56
N GLY A 187 0.65 -40.14 24.56
CA GLY A 187 -0.63 -39.44 24.36
C GLY A 187 -0.58 -37.97 24.83
N PHE A 188 -1.18 -37.07 24.06
CA PHE A 188 -1.08 -35.62 24.24
C PHE A 188 -1.55 -35.16 25.63
N GLN A 189 -2.78 -35.50 26.04
CA GLN A 189 -3.29 -35.17 27.37
C GLN A 189 -2.62 -36.00 28.46
N SER A 190 -2.28 -37.26 28.18
CA SER A 190 -1.58 -38.14 29.14
C SER A 190 -0.21 -37.57 29.57
N ILE A 191 0.54 -36.93 28.67
CA ILE A 191 1.81 -36.25 28.99
C ILE A 191 1.55 -35.05 29.94
N LEU A 192 0.51 -34.26 29.68
CA LEU A 192 0.13 -33.10 30.52
C LEU A 192 -0.35 -33.55 31.92
N ASP A 193 -1.13 -34.63 32.01
CA ASP A 193 -1.58 -35.26 33.26
C ASP A 193 -0.38 -35.79 34.08
N ALA A 194 0.64 -36.33 33.40
CA ALA A 194 1.88 -36.75 34.05
C ALA A 194 2.70 -35.55 34.56
N LYS A 195 2.73 -34.45 33.80
CA LYS A 195 3.41 -33.20 34.18
C LYS A 195 2.76 -32.57 35.42
N GLN A 196 1.42 -32.51 35.46
CA GLN A 196 0.65 -32.19 36.67
C GLN A 196 1.04 -33.11 37.85
N SER A 197 1.09 -34.42 37.59
CA SER A 197 1.38 -35.42 38.62
C SER A 197 2.78 -35.31 39.19
N ALA A 198 3.77 -34.88 38.40
CA ALA A 198 5.10 -34.51 38.88
C ALA A 198 5.05 -33.19 39.69
N GLY A 199 4.58 -32.11 39.07
CA GLY A 199 4.72 -30.73 39.54
C GLY A 199 6.19 -30.30 39.59
N THR A 200 6.56 -29.50 40.59
CA THR A 200 7.93 -28.96 40.82
C THR A 200 9.06 -29.99 41.04
N LYS A 201 8.80 -31.28 40.79
CA LYS A 201 9.82 -32.33 40.64
C LYS A 201 10.40 -32.40 39.22
N ASP A 202 9.71 -31.81 38.24
CA ASP A 202 10.08 -31.88 36.84
C ASP A 202 9.68 -30.59 36.10
N THR A 203 10.63 -29.66 36.00
CA THR A 203 10.52 -28.41 35.24
C THR A 203 11.17 -28.51 33.85
N SER A 204 11.36 -29.73 33.30
CA SER A 204 11.85 -29.91 31.92
C SER A 204 10.96 -29.15 30.91
N PRO A 205 11.53 -28.50 29.88
CA PRO A 205 10.70 -27.83 28.89
C PRO A 205 10.01 -28.85 27.97
N LEU A 206 8.74 -28.62 27.62
CA LEU A 206 7.98 -29.43 26.66
C LEU A 206 7.39 -28.52 25.57
N ASP A 207 7.73 -28.78 24.33
CA ASP A 207 7.26 -28.03 23.16
C ASP A 207 6.33 -28.92 22.32
N PHE A 208 5.05 -28.59 22.25
CA PHE A 208 4.05 -29.37 21.50
C PHE A 208 3.78 -28.71 20.15
N ARG A 209 4.31 -29.32 19.07
CA ARG A 209 4.17 -28.83 17.70
C ARG A 209 2.93 -29.42 17.03
N ILE A 210 1.89 -28.61 16.85
CA ILE A 210 0.67 -28.93 16.10
C ILE A 210 0.98 -28.91 14.60
N VAL A 211 0.74 -30.02 13.90
CA VAL A 211 1.04 -30.15 12.47
C VAL A 211 -0.23 -30.54 11.70
N GLY A 212 -0.70 -29.64 10.82
CA GLY A 212 -2.02 -29.73 10.21
C GLY A 212 -3.15 -29.51 11.22
N CYS A 213 -4.35 -29.98 10.86
CA CYS A 213 -5.57 -29.81 11.66
C CYS A 213 -5.84 -31.02 12.56
N VAL A 214 -5.59 -30.90 13.87
CA VAL A 214 -5.85 -31.95 14.87
C VAL A 214 -7.29 -31.83 15.39
N THR A 215 -8.08 -32.90 15.26
CA THR A 215 -9.50 -32.89 15.67
C THR A 215 -9.72 -33.47 17.07
N ALA A 216 -10.89 -33.22 17.66
CA ALA A 216 -11.27 -33.79 18.95
C ALA A 216 -11.30 -35.33 18.98
N ASP A 217 -11.53 -35.98 17.85
CA ASP A 217 -11.47 -37.45 17.72
C ASP A 217 -10.03 -37.98 17.64
N ASP A 218 -9.02 -37.12 17.40
CA ASP A 218 -7.60 -37.50 17.27
C ASP A 218 -6.85 -37.55 18.61
N VAL A 219 -7.30 -36.81 19.63
CA VAL A 219 -6.70 -36.78 20.98
C VAL A 219 -6.86 -38.12 21.73
N ASP A 220 -5.99 -38.42 22.71
CA ASP A 220 -6.06 -39.61 23.57
C ASP A 220 -7.23 -39.58 24.56
N HIS A 221 -7.37 -38.49 25.31
CA HIS A 221 -8.55 -38.14 26.11
C HIS A 221 -8.54 -36.65 26.43
N PHE A 222 -9.62 -36.12 27.00
CA PHE A 222 -9.65 -34.77 27.56
C PHE A 222 -9.72 -34.81 29.08
N SER A 223 -8.83 -34.06 29.76
CA SER A 223 -8.88 -33.89 31.21
C SER A 223 -9.82 -32.75 31.65
N SER A 224 -10.48 -32.08 30.69
CA SER A 224 -11.65 -31.26 30.92
C SER A 224 -12.77 -31.55 29.93
N SER A 225 -14.01 -31.67 30.42
CA SER A 225 -15.19 -32.01 29.60
C SER A 225 -16.01 -30.79 29.16
N ALA A 226 -15.50 -29.58 29.39
CA ALA A 226 -16.12 -28.32 28.95
C ALA A 226 -15.21 -27.58 27.97
N GLU A 227 -13.90 -27.53 28.24
CA GLU A 227 -12.94 -26.79 27.42
C GLU A 227 -12.14 -27.71 26.46
N GLY A 228 -11.76 -28.91 26.91
CA GLY A 228 -10.91 -29.85 26.16
C GLY A 228 -9.58 -30.17 26.85
N ILE A 229 -8.46 -29.82 26.21
CA ILE A 229 -7.10 -30.11 26.69
C ILE A 229 -6.84 -29.32 27.99
N GLN A 230 -6.36 -29.97 29.05
CA GLN A 230 -6.09 -29.34 30.34
C GLN A 230 -4.58 -29.29 30.66
N LEU A 231 -3.99 -28.09 30.64
CA LEU A 231 -2.61 -27.81 31.08
C LEU A 231 -2.60 -27.43 32.55
N LYS A 232 -2.27 -28.39 33.43
CA LYS A 232 -2.47 -28.24 34.88
C LYS A 232 -1.19 -28.29 35.70
N GLY A 233 -0.87 -27.19 36.35
CA GLY A 233 0.02 -27.16 37.49
C GLY A 233 -0.53 -27.91 38.70
N LYS A 234 0.38 -28.41 39.53
CA LYS A 234 0.05 -29.22 40.73
C LYS A 234 -0.51 -28.39 41.89
N SER A 235 -0.15 -27.12 41.91
CA SER A 235 -0.50 -26.10 42.90
C SER A 235 -0.26 -24.72 42.28
N ALA A 236 -0.99 -23.69 42.71
CA ALA A 236 -0.94 -22.33 42.15
C ALA A 236 0.46 -21.89 41.68
N TYR A 237 0.55 -21.41 40.43
CA TYR A 237 1.80 -20.96 39.80
C TYR A 237 2.91 -22.04 39.76
N THR A 238 2.59 -23.30 39.47
CA THR A 238 3.61 -24.34 39.21
C THR A 238 4.36 -24.00 37.93
N GLU A 239 5.68 -23.94 37.98
CA GLU A 239 6.53 -23.84 36.78
C GLU A 239 6.31 -25.07 35.88
N MET A 240 5.79 -24.85 34.67
CA MET A 240 5.47 -25.89 33.70
C MET A 240 6.50 -25.93 32.57
N ASN A 241 6.93 -24.77 32.08
CA ASN A 241 7.83 -24.58 30.93
C ASN A 241 7.28 -25.27 29.66
N ILE A 242 6.06 -24.92 29.26
CA ILE A 242 5.36 -25.55 28.13
C ILE A 242 5.09 -24.53 27.03
N THR A 243 5.40 -24.89 25.79
CA THR A 243 4.88 -24.22 24.59
C THR A 243 3.92 -25.16 23.87
N ILE A 244 2.84 -24.61 23.32
CA ILE A 244 2.04 -25.26 22.28
C ILE A 244 2.11 -24.36 21.05
N GLU A 245 2.81 -24.80 20.02
CA GLU A 245 2.99 -24.04 18.78
C GLU A 245 2.45 -24.77 17.55
N GLY A 246 2.00 -24.04 16.54
CA GLY A 246 1.69 -24.62 15.23
C GLY A 246 2.83 -24.46 14.22
N VAL A 247 2.90 -25.40 13.27
CA VAL A 247 3.90 -25.40 12.19
C VAL A 247 3.30 -24.81 10.90
N GLY A 248 3.86 -23.69 10.45
CA GLY A 248 3.42 -22.99 9.23
C GLY A 248 2.03 -22.35 9.34
N GLU A 249 1.42 -22.10 8.19
CA GLU A 249 0.12 -21.42 8.05
C GLU A 249 -1.12 -22.34 8.20
N ASP A 250 -0.94 -23.66 8.19
CA ASP A 250 -2.03 -24.67 8.12
C ASP A 250 -2.32 -25.39 9.45
N ALA A 251 -1.60 -25.03 10.52
CA ALA A 251 -1.75 -25.65 11.84
C ALA A 251 -3.04 -25.21 12.56
N ALA A 252 -3.83 -26.17 13.05
CA ALA A 252 -5.11 -25.90 13.69
C ALA A 252 -5.51 -26.98 14.71
N VAL A 253 -6.38 -26.61 15.65
CA VAL A 253 -7.19 -27.55 16.44
C VAL A 253 -8.68 -27.34 16.15
N GLN A 254 -9.44 -28.44 16.05
CA GLN A 254 -10.86 -28.39 15.69
C GLN A 254 -11.74 -29.22 16.63
N GLY A 255 -12.80 -28.61 17.15
CA GLY A 255 -13.76 -29.27 18.05
C GLY A 255 -13.38 -29.27 19.53
N PHE A 256 -12.26 -28.64 19.90
CA PHE A 256 -11.80 -28.50 21.29
C PHE A 256 -10.99 -27.21 21.49
N GLY A 257 -10.88 -26.77 22.74
CA GLY A 257 -10.01 -25.68 23.19
C GLY A 257 -9.09 -26.15 24.32
N PHE A 258 -8.56 -25.18 25.06
CA PHE A 258 -7.57 -25.40 26.13
C PHE A 258 -8.01 -24.77 27.44
N LEU A 259 -7.64 -25.42 28.53
CA LEU A 259 -7.84 -24.94 29.90
C LEU A 259 -6.54 -25.02 30.68
N VAL A 260 -6.10 -23.89 31.21
CA VAL A 260 -4.85 -23.75 31.97
C VAL A 260 -5.18 -23.57 33.45
N ARG A 261 -4.68 -24.47 34.30
CA ARG A 261 -4.99 -24.50 35.75
C ARG A 261 -3.72 -24.53 36.59
N ASN A 262 -3.50 -23.53 37.45
CA ASN A 262 -2.40 -23.46 38.41
C ASN A 262 -0.98 -23.45 37.78
N SER A 263 -0.86 -23.08 36.50
CA SER A 263 0.36 -23.22 35.70
C SER A 263 1.26 -21.97 35.73
N GLY A 264 2.45 -22.05 35.13
CA GLY A 264 3.48 -21.03 35.26
C GLY A 264 4.50 -21.13 34.13
N ASN A 265 4.78 -20.02 33.43
CA ASN A 265 5.56 -19.98 32.19
C ASN A 265 5.00 -20.95 31.14
N VAL A 266 3.97 -20.50 30.41
CA VAL A 266 3.27 -21.24 29.35
C VAL A 266 2.98 -20.34 28.14
N GLU A 267 3.24 -20.84 26.95
CA GLU A 267 3.17 -20.14 25.65
C GLU A 267 2.21 -20.89 24.71
N PHE A 268 1.39 -20.15 23.95
CA PHE A 268 0.53 -20.67 22.88
C PHE A 268 0.74 -19.81 21.63
N ARG A 269 1.13 -20.41 20.48
CA ARG A 269 1.49 -19.63 19.28
C ARG A 269 1.28 -20.28 17.91
N ASN A 270 1.04 -19.48 16.89
CA ASN A 270 0.98 -19.89 15.47
C ASN A 270 0.04 -21.06 15.15
N PHE A 271 -1.14 -21.14 15.77
CA PHE A 271 -2.18 -22.11 15.35
C PHE A 271 -3.60 -21.55 15.50
N ALA A 272 -4.53 -22.11 14.72
CA ALA A 272 -5.94 -21.74 14.76
C ALA A 272 -6.74 -22.58 15.78
N VAL A 273 -7.68 -21.95 16.49
CA VAL A 273 -8.66 -22.63 17.36
C VAL A 273 -10.04 -22.51 16.72
N MET A 274 -10.59 -23.64 16.27
CA MET A 274 -11.83 -23.69 15.49
C MET A 274 -12.91 -24.56 16.13
N ALA A 275 -14.15 -24.08 16.15
CA ALA A 275 -15.32 -24.83 16.64
C ALA A 275 -15.10 -25.43 18.04
N PHE A 276 -14.38 -24.71 18.91
CA PHE A 276 -14.05 -25.13 20.28
C PHE A 276 -15.30 -25.37 21.13
N MET A 277 -15.13 -25.96 22.32
CA MET A 277 -16.25 -26.40 23.15
C MET A 277 -16.94 -25.24 23.90
N ASP A 278 -16.38 -24.80 25.03
CA ASP A 278 -16.92 -23.72 25.88
C ASP A 278 -16.10 -22.43 25.70
N ASP A 279 -14.84 -22.47 26.16
CA ASP A 279 -13.78 -21.49 25.90
C ASP A 279 -12.78 -22.01 24.84
N GLY A 280 -12.17 -21.10 24.06
CA GLY A 280 -11.04 -21.40 23.17
C GLY A 280 -9.73 -21.59 23.94
N ILE A 281 -9.32 -20.56 24.71
CA ILE A 281 -8.22 -20.59 25.68
C ILE A 281 -8.76 -20.09 27.04
N SER A 282 -8.86 -20.96 28.03
CA SER A 282 -9.37 -20.64 29.37
C SER A 282 -8.27 -20.62 30.42
N LEU A 283 -7.97 -19.47 31.02
CA LEU A 283 -6.99 -19.33 32.09
C LEU A 283 -7.66 -19.26 33.48
N ASP A 284 -8.55 -20.20 33.82
CA ASP A 284 -9.08 -20.41 35.18
C ASP A 284 -8.34 -21.58 35.84
N THR A 285 -7.49 -21.47 36.88
CA THR A 285 -7.29 -20.43 37.91
C THR A 285 -5.81 -20.43 38.35
N LYS A 286 -5.29 -19.28 38.81
CA LYS A 286 -3.94 -19.11 39.40
C LYS A 286 -2.80 -19.54 38.48
N ASN A 287 -2.89 -19.07 37.24
CA ASN A 287 -1.81 -19.15 36.27
C ASN A 287 -0.93 -17.89 36.35
N CYS A 288 0.36 -17.95 36.01
CA CYS A 288 1.12 -16.72 35.82
C CYS A 288 2.26 -16.83 34.83
N ASN A 289 2.65 -15.70 34.21
CA ASN A 289 3.55 -15.70 33.06
C ASN A 289 2.99 -16.61 31.97
N ILE A 290 1.87 -16.18 31.38
CA ILE A 290 1.20 -16.89 30.29
C ILE A 290 1.20 -15.97 29.08
N TRP A 291 1.55 -16.51 27.92
CA TRP A 291 1.57 -15.79 26.64
C TRP A 291 0.68 -16.54 25.65
N VAL A 292 -0.20 -15.80 24.97
CA VAL A 292 -1.09 -16.32 23.93
C VAL A 292 -0.93 -15.37 22.75
N HIS A 293 -0.29 -15.80 21.66
CA HIS A 293 0.09 -14.86 20.61
C HIS A 293 0.17 -15.44 19.19
N ASN A 294 0.00 -14.59 18.17
CA ASN A 294 0.01 -15.00 16.75
C ASN A 294 -0.91 -16.21 16.52
N MET A 295 -2.18 -16.07 16.92
CA MET A 295 -3.18 -17.15 16.85
C MET A 295 -4.47 -16.66 16.20
N ASP A 296 -5.09 -17.53 15.39
CA ASP A 296 -6.46 -17.31 14.92
C ASP A 296 -7.46 -17.95 15.89
N ILE A 297 -8.48 -17.20 16.31
CA ILE A 297 -9.57 -17.76 17.12
C ILE A 297 -10.91 -17.44 16.45
N PHE A 298 -11.48 -18.49 15.86
CA PHE A 298 -12.73 -18.49 15.12
C PHE A 298 -13.92 -18.77 16.04
N TYR A 299 -15.13 -18.89 15.48
CA TYR A 299 -16.32 -19.31 16.21
C TYR A 299 -16.13 -20.58 17.06
N GLY A 300 -16.55 -20.50 18.31
CA GLY A 300 -16.80 -21.66 19.16
C GLY A 300 -18.13 -22.36 18.86
N SER A 301 -18.36 -23.46 19.56
CA SER A 301 -19.65 -24.16 19.58
C SER A 301 -20.74 -23.24 20.13
N THR A 302 -21.98 -23.39 19.63
CA THR A 302 -23.10 -22.61 20.17
C THR A 302 -23.47 -23.11 21.57
N GLY A 303 -23.29 -22.25 22.56
CA GLY A 303 -23.61 -22.54 23.96
C GLY A 303 -25.12 -22.53 24.28
N GLY A 304 -25.43 -22.53 25.57
CA GLY A 304 -26.81 -22.55 26.09
C GLY A 304 -27.51 -21.20 26.15
N ASP A 305 -26.75 -20.10 26.32
CA ASP A 305 -27.28 -18.74 26.41
C ASP A 305 -27.28 -18.03 25.04
N SER A 306 -28.20 -17.07 24.85
CA SER A 306 -28.40 -16.42 23.55
C SER A 306 -27.23 -15.57 23.05
N ASP A 307 -26.34 -15.12 23.94
CA ASP A 307 -25.10 -14.44 23.58
C ASP A 307 -23.92 -15.42 23.35
N GLN A 308 -24.12 -16.74 23.52
CA GLN A 308 -23.13 -17.79 23.20
C GLN A 308 -23.25 -18.32 21.76
N ALA A 309 -23.92 -17.60 20.86
CA ALA A 309 -24.20 -18.06 19.49
C ALA A 309 -22.92 -18.30 18.65
N LYS A 310 -21.86 -17.53 18.95
CA LYS A 310 -20.51 -17.57 18.34
C LYS A 310 -19.44 -18.26 19.24
N GLY A 311 -19.83 -18.86 20.38
CA GLY A 311 -18.93 -19.32 21.47
C GLY A 311 -19.14 -18.55 22.79
N ASP A 312 -18.60 -19.00 23.94
CA ASP A 312 -18.68 -18.23 25.22
C ASP A 312 -17.42 -17.41 25.58
N GLY A 313 -16.23 -17.86 25.20
CA GLY A 313 -14.99 -17.11 25.43
C GLY A 313 -13.88 -17.51 24.48
N SER A 314 -13.20 -16.54 23.86
CA SER A 314 -12.08 -16.82 22.94
C SER A 314 -10.75 -16.98 23.72
N VAL A 315 -10.36 -15.99 24.54
CA VAL A 315 -9.22 -16.04 25.48
C VAL A 315 -9.65 -15.49 26.84
N ASP A 316 -10.06 -16.35 27.76
CA ASP A 316 -10.79 -15.97 28.97
C ASP A 316 -9.89 -16.06 30.23
N ILE A 317 -9.64 -14.93 30.93
CA ILE A 317 -8.59 -14.83 31.96
C ILE A 317 -9.22 -14.72 33.35
N LYS A 318 -9.17 -15.80 34.14
CA LYS A 318 -10.06 -16.00 35.31
C LYS A 318 -9.30 -16.43 36.57
N GLY A 319 -9.89 -16.20 37.75
CA GLY A 319 -9.48 -16.88 38.98
C GLY A 319 -8.05 -16.59 39.45
N ALA A 320 -7.66 -15.31 39.51
CA ALA A 320 -6.32 -14.82 39.87
C ALA A 320 -5.19 -15.36 38.99
N SER A 321 -5.46 -15.51 37.69
CA SER A 321 -4.40 -15.61 36.68
C SER A 321 -3.80 -14.23 36.44
N THR A 322 -2.49 -14.07 36.55
CA THR A 322 -1.80 -12.75 36.56
C THR A 322 -0.52 -12.79 35.75
N ASN A 323 -0.07 -11.64 35.25
CA ASN A 323 1.13 -11.53 34.42
C ASN A 323 0.91 -12.32 33.12
N VAL A 324 -0.14 -11.94 32.40
CA VAL A 324 -0.56 -12.56 31.14
C VAL A 324 -0.42 -11.53 30.02
N THR A 325 0.17 -11.93 28.90
CA THR A 325 0.18 -11.16 27.65
C THR A 325 -0.68 -11.90 26.63
N VAL A 326 -1.57 -11.18 25.96
CA VAL A 326 -2.31 -11.65 24.77
C VAL A 326 -1.96 -10.72 23.62
N SER A 327 -1.33 -11.22 22.55
CA SER A 327 -0.85 -10.34 21.49
C SER A 327 -0.82 -10.91 20.09
N TYR A 328 -1.03 -10.09 19.06
CA TYR A 328 -1.12 -10.57 17.67
C TYR A 328 -2.17 -11.70 17.49
N VAL A 329 -3.22 -11.74 18.33
CA VAL A 329 -4.33 -12.69 18.18
C VAL A 329 -5.40 -12.09 17.28
N HIS A 330 -5.85 -12.86 16.29
CA HIS A 330 -6.93 -12.49 15.36
C HIS A 330 -8.24 -13.12 15.83
N PHE A 331 -9.16 -12.28 16.30
CA PHE A 331 -10.43 -12.66 16.90
C PHE A 331 -11.58 -12.63 15.87
N TRP A 332 -11.47 -13.46 14.83
CA TRP A 332 -12.41 -13.63 13.71
C TRP A 332 -13.89 -13.67 14.14
N ASP A 333 -14.59 -12.54 14.00
CA ASP A 333 -15.99 -12.33 14.40
C ASP A 333 -16.33 -12.92 15.79
N SER A 334 -15.40 -12.88 16.74
CA SER A 334 -15.61 -13.47 18.05
C SER A 334 -16.73 -12.77 18.84
N GLY A 335 -17.78 -13.51 19.21
CA GLY A 335 -18.91 -12.95 19.97
C GLY A 335 -18.53 -12.46 21.38
N LYS A 336 -17.48 -13.05 21.95
CA LYS A 336 -17.00 -12.83 23.32
C LYS A 336 -15.49 -13.10 23.37
N CYS A 337 -14.68 -12.07 23.13
CA CYS A 337 -13.25 -12.28 22.93
C CYS A 337 -12.50 -12.61 24.22
N SER A 338 -12.70 -11.85 25.30
CA SER A 338 -12.01 -12.05 26.58
C SER A 338 -12.74 -11.47 27.81
N LEU A 339 -13.17 -12.35 28.72
CA LEU A 339 -13.53 -11.95 30.08
C LEU A 339 -12.27 -11.91 30.97
N CYS A 340 -11.90 -10.71 31.41
CA CYS A 340 -10.80 -10.47 32.34
C CYS A 340 -11.32 -10.42 33.79
N GLY A 341 -11.39 -11.62 34.39
CA GLY A 341 -11.84 -11.96 35.74
C GLY A 341 -13.24 -12.59 35.75
N MET A 342 -13.63 -13.29 36.81
CA MET A 342 -15.01 -13.78 36.97
C MET A 342 -15.53 -13.58 38.40
N SER A 343 -15.02 -14.38 39.34
CA SER A 343 -15.38 -14.37 40.77
C SER A 343 -14.29 -13.75 41.66
N ASP A 344 -13.35 -13.07 41.02
CA ASP A 344 -12.13 -12.53 41.60
C ASP A 344 -12.39 -11.36 42.58
N SER A 345 -11.50 -11.25 43.57
CA SER A 345 -11.61 -10.29 44.68
C SER A 345 -10.28 -9.63 45.04
N ALA A 346 -9.28 -9.72 44.16
CA ALA A 346 -7.93 -9.18 44.31
C ALA A 346 -7.40 -8.78 42.93
N GLU A 347 -6.46 -7.84 42.91
CA GLU A 347 -5.80 -7.35 41.69
C GLU A 347 -4.96 -8.44 41.02
N PHE A 348 -4.91 -8.40 39.70
CA PHE A 348 -4.02 -9.17 38.83
C PHE A 348 -3.70 -8.33 37.58
N LEU A 349 -2.63 -8.70 36.88
CA LEU A 349 -2.03 -7.90 35.78
C LEU A 349 -2.20 -8.61 34.43
N VAL A 350 -2.60 -7.88 33.38
CA VAL A 350 -2.77 -8.40 32.02
C VAL A 350 -2.39 -7.33 30.97
N THR A 351 -1.76 -7.73 29.88
CA THR A 351 -1.49 -6.90 28.70
C THR A 351 -2.24 -7.44 27.47
N TYR A 352 -2.81 -6.55 26.66
CA TYR A 352 -3.29 -6.81 25.30
C TYR A 352 -2.55 -5.89 24.32
N HIS A 353 -1.81 -6.43 23.36
CA HIS A 353 -1.19 -5.60 22.31
C HIS A 353 -1.23 -6.22 20.92
N HIS A 354 -1.31 -5.39 19.88
CA HIS A 354 -1.31 -5.84 18.49
C HIS A 354 -2.38 -6.87 18.10
N ASN A 355 -3.45 -7.04 18.89
CA ASN A 355 -4.53 -7.96 18.54
C ASN A 355 -5.45 -7.35 17.49
N TRP A 356 -5.94 -8.19 16.56
CA TRP A 356 -6.96 -7.82 15.60
C TRP A 356 -8.32 -8.27 16.13
N PHE A 357 -9.10 -7.32 16.65
CA PHE A 357 -10.50 -7.54 17.02
C PHE A 357 -11.37 -7.33 15.78
N ASP A 358 -11.29 -8.30 14.87
CA ASP A 358 -11.91 -8.29 13.54
C ASP A 358 -13.40 -8.64 13.60
N HIS A 359 -14.24 -7.65 13.30
CA HIS A 359 -15.72 -7.63 13.29
C HIS A 359 -16.40 -8.14 14.57
N SER A 360 -15.62 -8.39 15.62
CA SER A 360 -16.02 -9.09 16.83
C SER A 360 -17.01 -8.28 17.66
N ASP A 361 -17.96 -8.97 18.30
CA ASP A 361 -19.06 -8.32 19.02
C ASP A 361 -18.57 -7.52 20.24
N SER A 362 -17.86 -8.18 21.17
CA SER A 362 -17.77 -7.72 22.56
C SER A 362 -16.72 -8.42 23.43
N ARG A 363 -16.48 -7.83 24.61
CA ARG A 363 -15.53 -8.31 25.63
C ARG A 363 -14.08 -8.33 25.12
N HIS A 364 -13.63 -7.35 24.33
CA HIS A 364 -12.29 -7.38 23.72
C HIS A 364 -11.13 -7.35 24.71
N PRO A 365 -11.22 -6.52 25.77
CA PRO A 365 -11.42 -7.16 27.08
C PRO A 365 -12.62 -6.60 27.85
N ARG A 366 -13.34 -7.47 28.58
CA ARG A 366 -14.24 -7.05 29.67
C ARG A 366 -13.56 -7.26 31.03
N ILE A 367 -13.16 -6.17 31.66
CA ILE A 367 -12.27 -6.14 32.83
C ILE A 367 -13.08 -5.97 34.13
N ARG A 368 -12.64 -6.61 35.23
CA ARG A 368 -13.37 -6.62 36.53
C ARG A 368 -12.58 -6.10 37.73
N VAL A 369 -11.45 -6.72 38.07
CA VAL A 369 -10.66 -6.34 39.25
C VAL A 369 -9.16 -6.26 38.94
N ALA A 370 -8.81 -6.38 37.66
CA ALA A 370 -7.44 -6.32 37.18
C ALA A 370 -6.97 -4.88 36.93
N SER A 371 -5.66 -4.73 36.90
CA SER A 371 -4.97 -3.66 36.18
C SER A 371 -4.58 -4.19 34.81
N VAL A 372 -5.00 -3.52 33.75
CA VAL A 372 -4.82 -3.99 32.38
C VAL A 372 -4.24 -2.90 31.50
N HIS A 373 -3.20 -3.23 30.74
CA HIS A 373 -2.62 -2.38 29.70
C HIS A 373 -3.11 -2.88 28.33
N ILE A 374 -3.60 -1.97 27.50
CA ILE A 374 -4.17 -2.24 26.18
C ILE A 374 -3.52 -1.26 25.21
N TYR A 375 -2.61 -1.72 24.35
CA TYR A 375 -1.89 -0.84 23.41
C TYR A 375 -1.74 -1.37 22.00
N ASN A 376 -1.73 -0.48 21.00
CA ASN A 376 -1.55 -0.82 19.58
C ASN A 376 -2.43 -1.96 19.04
N ASN A 377 -3.62 -2.19 19.63
CA ASN A 377 -4.59 -3.16 19.09
C ASN A 377 -5.44 -2.50 18.02
N TYR A 378 -5.88 -3.28 17.03
CA TYR A 378 -6.79 -2.84 15.98
C TYR A 378 -8.21 -3.34 16.29
N PHE A 379 -9.12 -2.39 16.54
CA PHE A 379 -10.53 -2.62 16.83
C PHE A 379 -11.35 -2.30 15.58
N ASP A 380 -11.78 -3.35 14.88
CA ASP A 380 -12.17 -3.29 13.48
C ASP A 380 -13.61 -3.77 13.32
N GLY A 381 -14.54 -2.89 12.96
CA GLY A 381 -15.94 -3.26 12.72
C GLY A 381 -16.71 -3.82 13.94
N ASN A 382 -16.32 -3.48 15.17
CA ASN A 382 -16.90 -4.15 16.35
C ASN A 382 -18.34 -3.72 16.67
N ALA A 383 -19.28 -4.66 16.51
CA ALA A 383 -20.71 -4.39 16.54
C ALA A 383 -21.35 -3.99 17.90
N LYS A 384 -20.64 -4.10 19.04
CA LYS A 384 -21.15 -3.68 20.38
C LYS A 384 -20.23 -2.73 21.13
N TYR A 385 -19.06 -3.17 21.60
CA TYR A 385 -18.13 -2.32 22.35
C TYR A 385 -16.70 -2.88 22.39
N GLY A 386 -15.68 -2.01 22.39
CA GLY A 386 -14.26 -2.32 22.51
C GLY A 386 -13.85 -2.71 23.94
N VAL A 387 -13.14 -1.81 24.64
CA VAL A 387 -12.66 -2.01 26.02
C VAL A 387 -13.79 -1.73 27.02
N GLY A 388 -14.19 -2.74 27.81
CA GLY A 388 -15.25 -2.60 28.80
C GLY A 388 -14.75 -2.76 30.24
N THR A 389 -15.02 -1.80 31.13
CA THR A 389 -14.59 -1.84 32.54
C THR A 389 -15.73 -1.97 33.54
N THR A 390 -15.51 -2.82 34.56
CA THR A 390 -16.47 -3.14 35.63
C THR A 390 -15.72 -3.31 36.96
N LYS A 391 -16.46 -3.54 38.05
CA LYS A 391 -16.05 -4.06 39.37
C LYS A 391 -14.87 -3.40 40.11
N GLY A 392 -14.33 -2.29 39.62
CA GLY A 392 -13.22 -1.58 40.23
C GLY A 392 -11.89 -1.70 39.45
N SER A 393 -11.89 -2.27 38.25
CA SER A 393 -10.69 -2.38 37.42
C SER A 393 -10.09 -1.02 37.05
N SER A 394 -8.79 -1.02 36.75
CA SER A 394 -8.11 0.10 36.07
C SER A 394 -7.58 -0.38 34.73
N ALA A 395 -7.91 0.33 33.66
CA ALA A 395 -7.46 0.03 32.29
C ALA A 395 -6.68 1.21 31.73
N PHE A 396 -5.44 0.98 31.29
CA PHE A 396 -4.67 1.93 30.50
C PHE A 396 -4.81 1.55 29.03
N VAL A 397 -5.36 2.46 28.22
CA VAL A 397 -5.69 2.27 26.80
C VAL A 397 -4.89 3.30 26.02
N GLU A 398 -3.78 2.90 25.40
CA GLU A 398 -2.91 3.81 24.64
C GLU A 398 -2.62 3.36 23.21
N ALA A 399 -2.44 4.28 22.27
CA ALA A 399 -1.99 3.96 20.89
C ALA A 399 -2.85 2.95 20.09
N ASN A 400 -4.10 2.65 20.49
CA ASN A 400 -4.97 1.73 19.76
C ASN A 400 -5.69 2.44 18.60
N TYR A 401 -6.01 1.71 17.53
CA TYR A 401 -6.83 2.20 16.42
C TYR A 401 -8.23 1.58 16.46
N TYR A 402 -9.28 2.40 16.40
CA TYR A 402 -10.67 1.96 16.35
C TYR A 402 -11.33 2.38 15.03
N ARG A 403 -11.57 1.45 14.10
CA ARG A 403 -12.39 1.64 12.87
C ARG A 403 -13.80 1.11 13.12
N ASN A 404 -14.81 1.97 13.08
CA ASN A 404 -16.24 1.64 13.19
C ASN A 404 -16.65 0.82 14.44
N CYS A 405 -15.73 0.63 15.39
CA CYS A 405 -15.98 0.06 16.71
C CYS A 405 -17.04 0.90 17.43
N LYS A 406 -18.23 0.33 17.61
CA LYS A 406 -19.45 1.08 17.95
C LYS A 406 -19.31 1.93 19.23
N ASN A 407 -18.81 1.32 20.30
CA ASN A 407 -18.50 1.98 21.57
C ASN A 407 -17.05 1.62 21.95
N PRO A 408 -16.03 2.41 21.55
CA PRO A 408 -14.61 2.06 21.71
C PRO A 408 -14.20 1.72 23.15
N MET A 409 -14.77 2.45 24.11
CA MET A 409 -14.52 2.32 25.54
C MET A 409 -15.86 2.45 26.29
N MET A 410 -16.06 1.65 27.34
CA MET A 410 -17.25 1.72 28.21
C MET A 410 -16.91 1.50 29.69
N SER A 411 -17.59 2.22 30.57
CA SER A 411 -17.61 1.94 32.02
C SER A 411 -19.03 1.64 32.51
N SER A 412 -19.17 0.58 33.30
CA SER A 412 -20.47 0.03 33.71
C SER A 412 -21.31 1.01 34.53
N MET A 413 -22.59 1.12 34.16
CA MET A 413 -23.61 1.99 34.78
C MET A 413 -23.33 3.50 34.71
N GLN A 414 -22.52 3.95 33.74
CA GLN A 414 -22.23 5.38 33.49
C GLN A 414 -21.87 5.61 32.01
N GLY A 415 -21.55 6.86 31.65
CA GLY A 415 -21.10 7.20 30.30
C GLY A 415 -22.11 6.76 29.24
N THR A 416 -21.61 6.05 28.24
CA THR A 416 -22.41 5.45 27.17
C THR A 416 -23.45 4.44 27.67
N ASP A 417 -23.13 3.63 28.70
CA ASP A 417 -24.03 2.61 29.25
C ASP A 417 -25.28 3.24 29.91
N ALA A 418 -25.16 4.48 30.40
CA ALA A 418 -26.25 5.23 31.01
C ALA A 418 -27.27 5.81 29.99
N LEU A 419 -26.95 5.83 28.69
CA LEU A 419 -27.84 6.38 27.65
C LEU A 419 -28.88 5.35 27.15
N GLY A 420 -28.59 4.05 27.27
CA GLY A 420 -29.48 2.94 26.90
C GLY A 420 -29.46 2.56 25.40
N GLN A 421 -30.00 1.41 25.00
CA GLN A 421 -30.66 0.37 25.82
C GLN A 421 -29.62 -0.59 26.42
N GLY A 422 -29.48 -0.57 27.76
CA GLY A 422 -28.30 -1.12 28.42
C GLY A 422 -28.32 -2.64 28.60
N THR A 423 -27.26 -3.31 28.11
CA THR A 423 -26.85 -4.67 28.51
C THR A 423 -25.31 -4.80 28.59
N PHE A 424 -24.53 -3.76 28.95
CA PHE A 424 -23.10 -3.96 29.20
C PHE A 424 -22.86 -4.68 30.55
N SER A 425 -23.20 -4.05 31.67
CA SER A 425 -23.28 -4.75 32.97
C SER A 425 -24.15 -4.02 34.00
N GLY A 426 -24.64 -4.76 34.98
CA GLY A 426 -25.31 -4.24 36.19
C GLY A 426 -24.38 -4.17 37.40
N GLU A 427 -23.08 -4.03 37.17
CA GLU A 427 -22.03 -4.02 38.19
C GLU A 427 -21.47 -2.61 38.37
N ASN A 428 -20.75 -2.36 39.47
CA ASN A 428 -19.99 -1.12 39.63
C ASN A 428 -19.05 -0.88 38.43
N GLY A 429 -18.81 0.38 38.07
CA GLY A 429 -17.87 0.75 37.01
C GLY A 429 -16.41 0.50 37.39
N GLY A 430 -15.56 0.24 36.39
CA GLY A 430 -14.12 0.44 36.50
C GLY A 430 -13.71 1.79 35.89
N MET A 431 -12.41 2.09 35.87
CA MET A 431 -11.88 3.33 35.32
C MET A 431 -10.96 3.06 34.12
N ILE A 432 -11.11 3.86 33.07
CA ILE A 432 -10.26 3.84 31.87
C ILE A 432 -9.45 5.15 31.82
N LYS A 433 -8.13 5.04 31.66
CA LYS A 433 -7.25 6.11 31.19
C LYS A 433 -7.01 5.87 29.70
N ALA A 434 -7.37 6.83 28.86
CA ALA A 434 -7.14 6.83 27.43
C ALA A 434 -6.00 7.79 27.06
N TYR A 435 -5.09 7.41 26.17
CA TYR A 435 -4.01 8.24 25.65
C TYR A 435 -3.73 7.91 24.18
N ASN A 436 -3.46 8.91 23.33
CA ASN A 436 -3.02 8.71 21.94
C ASN A 436 -3.77 7.64 21.10
N ASN A 437 -5.09 7.43 21.27
CA ASN A 437 -5.85 6.45 20.48
C ASN A 437 -6.50 7.14 19.27
N ILE A 438 -6.51 6.50 18.10
CA ILE A 438 -7.29 6.95 16.94
C ILE A 438 -8.68 6.30 16.99
N THR A 439 -9.72 7.06 16.62
CA THR A 439 -11.11 6.57 16.65
C THR A 439 -11.91 7.16 15.50
N VAL A 440 -12.38 6.30 14.61
CA VAL A 440 -13.14 6.62 13.40
C VAL A 440 -14.49 5.88 13.44
N GLY A 441 -15.58 6.56 13.08
CA GLY A 441 -16.91 5.94 12.95
C GLY A 441 -17.61 5.48 14.25
N ALA A 442 -17.04 5.76 15.43
CA ALA A 442 -17.66 5.39 16.71
C ALA A 442 -19.05 6.02 16.91
N SER A 443 -20.01 5.23 17.41
CA SER A 443 -21.37 5.68 17.75
C SER A 443 -21.44 6.36 19.12
N SER A 444 -20.60 5.96 20.08
CA SER A 444 -20.53 6.60 21.39
C SER A 444 -19.18 6.48 22.09
N LEU A 445 -18.67 7.61 22.56
CA LEU A 445 -17.50 7.72 23.43
C LEU A 445 -17.58 9.03 24.22
N ILE A 446 -17.70 8.95 25.56
CA ILE A 446 -17.80 10.12 26.44
C ILE A 446 -16.54 10.22 27.31
N TYR A 447 -15.79 11.33 27.19
CA TYR A 447 -14.65 11.59 28.07
C TYR A 447 -15.05 12.40 29.31
N ALA A 448 -14.32 12.21 30.41
CA ALA A 448 -14.52 12.93 31.66
C ALA A 448 -14.13 14.43 31.59
N ASN A 449 -13.23 14.77 30.66
CA ASN A 449 -12.43 15.99 30.69
C ASN A 449 -12.13 16.60 29.31
N SER A 450 -12.68 16.05 28.22
CA SER A 450 -12.45 16.49 26.84
C SER A 450 -13.72 16.42 26.00
N ASP A 451 -13.91 17.39 25.10
CA ASP A 451 -14.97 17.38 24.09
C ASP A 451 -14.56 16.58 22.82
N ALA A 452 -13.39 15.92 22.82
CA ALA A 452 -12.87 15.11 21.70
C ALA A 452 -13.51 13.70 21.58
N GLY A 453 -14.63 13.46 22.27
CA GLY A 453 -15.45 12.25 22.11
C GLY A 453 -16.59 12.47 21.10
N THR A 454 -17.53 11.54 21.05
CA THR A 454 -18.78 11.73 20.28
C THR A 454 -19.78 12.66 21.00
N ALA A 455 -19.49 13.00 22.27
CA ALA A 455 -20.27 13.87 23.12
C ALA A 455 -19.36 14.78 23.94
N LYS A 456 -19.96 15.81 24.55
CA LYS A 456 -19.24 16.74 25.43
C LYS A 456 -18.73 16.07 26.70
N ALA A 457 -17.68 16.66 27.27
CA ALA A 457 -17.07 16.24 28.52
C ALA A 457 -18.12 16.19 29.66
N ASP A 458 -18.26 15.03 30.30
CA ASP A 458 -19.06 14.86 31.51
C ASP A 458 -18.19 14.32 32.64
N ALA A 459 -17.75 15.21 33.54
CA ALA A 459 -16.92 14.87 34.69
C ALA A 459 -17.62 14.02 35.77
N VAL A 460 -18.90 13.67 35.58
CA VAL A 460 -19.71 12.82 36.47
C VAL A 460 -20.02 11.47 35.82
N SER A 461 -20.35 11.44 34.53
CA SER A 461 -20.83 10.25 33.80
C SER A 461 -20.14 10.06 32.45
N PHE A 462 -18.98 9.41 32.48
CA PHE A 462 -18.06 9.24 31.34
C PHE A 462 -17.67 7.76 31.14
N ASP A 463 -17.12 7.43 29.98
CA ASP A 463 -16.53 6.12 29.71
C ASP A 463 -15.04 6.09 30.08
N ALA A 464 -14.30 7.14 29.73
CA ALA A 464 -12.84 7.23 29.96
C ALA A 464 -12.38 8.63 30.41
N TYR A 465 -11.18 8.70 30.98
CA TYR A 465 -10.43 9.94 31.19
C TYR A 465 -9.37 10.07 30.08
N LEU A 466 -9.35 11.17 29.34
CA LEU A 466 -8.36 11.42 28.28
C LEU A 466 -7.13 12.10 28.87
N ALA A 467 -5.99 11.40 28.88
CA ALA A 467 -4.70 11.93 29.31
C ALA A 467 -4.04 12.77 28.21
N SER A 468 -3.26 13.77 28.63
CA SER A 468 -2.50 14.70 27.77
C SER A 468 -1.03 14.31 27.60
N SER A 469 -0.48 13.44 28.46
CA SER A 469 0.77 12.70 28.23
C SER A 469 0.68 11.30 28.84
N ARG A 470 1.61 10.42 28.49
CA ARG A 470 1.70 9.05 29.00
C ARG A 470 1.85 9.00 30.52
N GLU A 471 2.57 9.95 31.11
CA GLU A 471 2.85 10.06 32.55
C GLU A 471 1.70 10.69 33.36
N GLU A 472 0.62 11.16 32.72
CA GLU A 472 -0.42 11.88 33.44
C GLU A 472 -1.17 10.96 34.41
N THR A 473 -1.09 11.26 35.70
CA THR A 473 -1.88 10.59 36.74
C THR A 473 -3.32 11.06 36.71
N VAL A 474 -4.28 10.15 36.53
CA VAL A 474 -5.72 10.44 36.61
C VAL A 474 -6.08 10.93 38.02
N PRO A 475 -6.60 12.16 38.19
CA PRO A 475 -6.91 12.70 39.52
C PRO A 475 -8.07 11.97 40.19
N SER A 476 -7.94 11.63 41.47
CA SER A 476 -8.95 10.90 42.27
C SER A 476 -10.26 11.66 42.54
N SER A 477 -10.42 12.87 41.98
CA SER A 477 -11.71 13.53 41.82
C SER A 477 -12.59 12.85 40.77
N TYR A 478 -11.97 12.33 39.70
CA TYR A 478 -12.64 11.53 38.67
C TYR A 478 -12.77 10.09 39.17
N LYS A 479 -14.01 9.61 39.19
CA LYS A 479 -14.39 8.32 39.77
C LYS A 479 -15.74 7.88 39.26
N THR A 480 -16.04 6.59 39.36
CA THR A 480 -17.28 6.04 38.81
C THR A 480 -18.53 6.43 39.60
N VAL A 481 -19.66 6.56 38.90
CA VAL A 481 -21.00 6.76 39.49
C VAL A 481 -21.37 5.54 40.33
N ALA A 482 -21.27 4.35 39.74
CA ALA A 482 -21.51 3.09 40.41
C ALA A 482 -20.21 2.56 41.02
N GLY A 483 -20.09 2.64 42.35
CA GLY A 483 -18.96 2.11 43.13
C GLY A 483 -17.94 3.13 43.61
N ALA A 484 -17.90 4.34 43.04
CA ALA A 484 -16.91 5.38 43.36
C ALA A 484 -15.45 4.93 43.14
N THR A 485 -15.22 4.05 42.17
CA THR A 485 -13.90 3.56 41.73
C THR A 485 -13.06 4.73 41.24
N THR A 486 -11.85 4.90 41.78
CA THR A 486 -10.81 5.77 41.23
C THR A 486 -9.80 4.92 40.45
N TYR A 487 -9.23 5.46 39.38
CA TYR A 487 -8.12 4.84 38.67
C TYR A 487 -6.91 4.70 39.61
N ASN A 488 -6.25 3.55 39.62
CA ASN A 488 -5.16 3.27 40.56
C ASN A 488 -3.79 3.85 40.14
N ASN A 489 -3.67 4.31 38.89
CA ASN A 489 -2.43 4.87 38.32
C ASN A 489 -1.26 3.86 38.25
N PHE A 490 -1.54 2.59 38.00
CA PHE A 490 -0.54 1.52 37.93
C PHE A 490 0.57 1.80 36.89
N ASP A 491 0.19 2.31 35.73
CA ASP A 491 1.00 2.70 34.56
C ASP A 491 2.03 3.79 34.84
N THR A 492 1.76 4.68 35.80
CA THR A 492 2.67 5.77 36.19
C THR A 492 3.42 5.50 37.51
N SER A 493 3.20 4.32 38.09
CA SER A 493 3.65 3.97 39.43
C SER A 493 4.80 2.98 39.37
N SER A 494 5.98 3.37 39.86
CA SER A 494 7.18 2.51 39.95
C SER A 494 7.06 1.33 40.95
N ALA A 495 5.85 0.97 41.36
CA ALA A 495 5.52 -0.28 42.05
C ALA A 495 5.06 -1.37 41.06
N TYR A 496 4.75 -1.00 39.82
CA TYR A 496 4.49 -1.88 38.69
C TYR A 496 5.62 -1.71 37.67
N ASP A 497 5.70 -2.69 36.77
CA ASP A 497 6.49 -2.64 35.54
C ASP A 497 5.57 -3.25 34.47
N LEU A 498 5.39 -2.56 33.35
CA LEU A 498 4.47 -2.97 32.29
C LEU A 498 5.06 -4.07 31.41
N GLY A 499 6.38 -4.29 31.45
CA GLY A 499 7.10 -5.18 30.53
C GLY A 499 7.20 -4.63 29.10
N VAL A 500 7.05 -3.32 28.90
CA VAL A 500 7.18 -2.62 27.62
C VAL A 500 7.69 -1.20 27.88
N ALA A 501 8.53 -0.66 27.00
CA ALA A 501 9.06 0.71 27.14
C ALA A 501 8.07 1.77 26.63
N GLU A 502 8.55 2.97 26.28
CA GLU A 502 7.75 3.96 25.52
C GLU A 502 8.12 3.93 24.04
N GLU A 503 9.39 3.71 23.75
CA GLU A 503 9.96 3.51 22.41
C GLU A 503 9.50 2.21 21.71
N ASP A 504 8.87 1.29 22.44
CA ASP A 504 8.25 0.05 21.91
C ASP A 504 6.74 0.20 21.63
N ILE A 505 6.19 1.42 21.73
CA ILE A 505 4.77 1.72 21.44
C ILE A 505 4.70 2.36 20.05
N ASP A 506 4.16 1.64 19.07
CA ASP A 506 4.03 2.12 17.69
C ASP A 506 3.09 3.33 17.57
N ASP A 507 3.21 4.11 16.49
CA ASP A 507 2.24 5.17 16.20
C ASP A 507 0.86 4.54 15.95
N PRO A 508 -0.23 5.03 16.59
CA PRO A 508 -1.57 4.50 16.37
C PRO A 508 -1.99 4.50 14.90
N GLN A 509 -1.43 5.35 14.04
CA GLN A 509 -1.75 5.41 12.62
C GLN A 509 -1.19 4.21 11.82
N ASP A 510 -0.08 3.62 12.24
CA ASP A 510 0.54 2.47 11.57
C ASP A 510 -0.07 1.13 12.03
N VAL A 511 -0.72 1.11 13.20
CA VAL A 511 -1.34 -0.07 13.84
C VAL A 511 -2.17 -0.95 12.90
N PRO A 512 -3.09 -0.45 12.05
CA PRO A 512 -3.85 -1.31 11.14
C PRO A 512 -2.94 -2.11 10.19
N SER A 513 -1.83 -1.54 9.73
CA SER A 513 -0.90 -2.23 8.82
C SER A 513 0.00 -3.24 9.54
N ILE A 514 0.43 -2.93 10.77
CA ILE A 514 1.25 -3.81 11.60
C ILE A 514 0.42 -5.02 12.06
N VAL A 515 -0.80 -4.77 12.52
CA VAL A 515 -1.70 -5.80 13.05
C VAL A 515 -2.20 -6.72 11.94
N THR A 516 -2.61 -6.21 10.77
CA THR A 516 -3.05 -7.08 9.66
C THR A 516 -1.91 -7.88 9.01
N LYS A 517 -0.64 -7.45 9.15
CA LYS A 517 0.54 -8.22 8.70
C LYS A 517 0.87 -9.40 9.63
N TYR A 518 0.77 -9.21 10.95
CA TYR A 518 1.37 -10.12 11.93
C TYR A 518 0.38 -10.83 12.86
N ALA A 519 -0.86 -10.35 12.99
CA ALA A 519 -1.88 -11.04 13.79
C ALA A 519 -2.41 -12.30 13.09
N GLY A 520 -2.89 -13.26 13.89
CA GLY A 520 -3.29 -14.58 13.39
C GLY A 520 -2.08 -15.50 13.18
N ARG A 521 -2.25 -16.55 12.38
CA ARG A 521 -1.14 -17.44 11.97
C ARG A 521 -0.17 -16.73 11.02
N MET A 522 1.02 -17.32 10.89
CA MET A 522 2.00 -17.05 9.83
C MET A 522 1.34 -16.87 8.46
N ASN A 523 1.75 -15.84 7.72
CA ASN A 523 1.18 -15.43 6.42
C ASN A 523 -0.34 -15.10 6.45
N GLY A 524 -0.95 -14.89 7.62
CA GLY A 524 -2.42 -14.77 7.79
C GLY A 524 -3.15 -16.13 7.84
N GLY A 525 -2.43 -17.25 7.74
CA GLY A 525 -2.99 -18.59 7.76
C GLY A 525 -3.72 -19.03 6.48
N ASP A 526 -4.05 -20.31 6.41
CA ASP A 526 -4.74 -20.92 5.26
C ASP A 526 -6.27 -20.65 5.18
N PHE A 527 -6.80 -19.68 5.94
CA PHE A 527 -8.24 -19.42 6.04
C PHE A 527 -8.65 -18.11 5.35
N ASP A 528 -8.88 -18.18 4.04
CA ASP A 528 -9.42 -17.08 3.25
C ASP A 528 -10.83 -16.67 3.77
N TRP A 529 -11.00 -15.43 4.21
CA TRP A 529 -12.30 -14.80 4.47
C TRP A 529 -12.14 -13.28 4.49
N THR A 530 -13.18 -12.54 4.10
CA THR A 530 -13.17 -11.07 4.08
C THR A 530 -14.55 -10.54 4.46
N PHE A 531 -14.62 -9.78 5.55
CA PHE A 531 -15.84 -9.07 5.98
C PHE A 531 -16.11 -7.87 5.07
N GLN A 532 -17.34 -7.35 5.11
CA GLN A 532 -17.76 -6.17 4.33
C GLN A 532 -18.22 -5.06 5.28
N GLU A 533 -18.30 -3.80 4.84
CA GLU A 533 -18.79 -2.68 5.69
C GLU A 533 -20.18 -2.93 6.31
N SER A 534 -21.02 -3.76 5.66
CA SER A 534 -22.31 -4.19 6.22
C SER A 534 -22.18 -4.99 7.52
N ASP A 535 -21.02 -5.60 7.77
CA ASP A 535 -20.76 -6.44 8.92
C ASP A 535 -20.28 -5.66 10.16
N ASP A 536 -19.84 -4.40 10.00
CA ASP A 536 -19.41 -3.49 11.09
C ASP A 536 -20.42 -3.35 12.26
N THR A 537 -21.68 -3.69 12.00
CA THR A 537 -22.77 -3.63 12.99
C THR A 537 -23.49 -4.97 13.18
N ASN A 538 -23.02 -6.03 12.52
CA ASN A 538 -23.66 -7.33 12.38
C ASN A 538 -23.25 -8.33 13.48
N TYR A 539 -23.76 -8.13 14.70
CA TYR A 539 -23.58 -9.11 15.79
C TYR A 539 -24.40 -10.40 15.63
N SER A 540 -24.95 -10.69 14.45
CA SER A 540 -25.60 -11.98 14.16
C SER A 540 -24.54 -13.02 13.75
N VAL A 541 -24.88 -14.31 13.76
CA VAL A 541 -23.95 -15.35 13.32
C VAL A 541 -23.92 -15.38 11.80
N ASP A 542 -22.78 -15.09 11.18
CA ASP A 542 -22.63 -15.33 9.76
C ASP A 542 -22.67 -16.85 9.48
N THR A 543 -23.65 -17.24 8.67
CA THR A 543 -23.91 -18.66 8.42
C THR A 543 -22.95 -19.31 7.42
N ALA A 544 -22.26 -18.50 6.59
CA ALA A 544 -21.28 -18.96 5.63
C ALA A 544 -19.88 -19.07 6.26
N LEU A 545 -19.45 -18.09 7.06
CA LEU A 545 -18.26 -18.17 7.92
C LEU A 545 -18.39 -19.38 8.86
N LYS A 546 -19.53 -19.53 9.55
CA LYS A 546 -19.76 -20.70 10.41
C LYS A 546 -19.67 -22.02 9.64
N ALA A 547 -20.18 -22.06 8.41
CA ALA A 547 -20.05 -23.23 7.56
C ALA A 547 -18.59 -23.48 7.14
N LYS A 548 -17.80 -22.45 6.84
CA LYS A 548 -16.38 -22.57 6.47
C LYS A 548 -15.53 -23.03 7.66
N VAL A 549 -15.70 -22.46 8.85
CA VAL A 549 -15.02 -22.87 10.10
C VAL A 549 -15.36 -24.31 10.50
N VAL A 550 -16.65 -24.69 10.48
CA VAL A 550 -17.09 -26.05 10.90
C VAL A 550 -16.76 -27.13 9.88
N ASN A 551 -16.53 -26.77 8.60
CA ASN A 551 -16.10 -27.72 7.56
C ASN A 551 -14.62 -27.57 7.18
N TYR A 552 -13.85 -26.72 7.87
CA TYR A 552 -12.42 -26.52 7.63
C TYR A 552 -11.65 -27.84 7.74
N LYS A 553 -10.61 -27.96 6.90
CA LYS A 553 -9.62 -29.04 6.90
C LYS A 553 -8.32 -28.46 6.38
N SER A 554 -7.20 -28.74 7.06
CA SER A 554 -5.87 -28.44 6.51
C SER A 554 -5.70 -29.09 5.13
N SER A 555 -5.02 -28.38 4.24
CA SER A 555 -4.70 -28.80 2.87
C SER A 555 -3.63 -29.88 2.77
N VAL A 556 -2.99 -30.24 3.90
CA VAL A 556 -1.93 -31.25 3.98
C VAL A 556 -2.46 -32.65 3.64
N LEU A 557 -1.84 -33.27 2.64
CA LEU A 557 -2.14 -34.63 2.17
C LEU A 557 -1.27 -35.70 2.85
N ALA A 558 -0.07 -35.35 3.29
CA ALA A 558 0.83 -36.23 4.04
C ALA A 558 1.86 -35.43 4.84
N ILE A 559 2.33 -36.03 5.95
CA ILE A 559 3.40 -35.49 6.80
C ILE A 559 4.55 -36.51 6.81
N GLY A 560 5.80 -36.04 6.63
CA GLY A 560 6.99 -36.87 6.70
C GLY A 560 7.93 -36.78 5.49
N GLY A 561 9.22 -36.61 5.78
CA GLY A 561 10.34 -36.76 4.84
C GLY A 561 10.67 -38.20 4.40
N TYR A 562 11.88 -38.36 3.85
CA TYR A 562 12.40 -39.61 3.29
C TYR A 562 12.71 -40.66 4.37
N LYS A 563 11.92 -41.74 4.42
CA LYS A 563 11.96 -42.78 5.46
C LYS A 563 13.05 -43.86 5.25
N GLY A 564 14.19 -43.48 4.65
CA GLY A 564 15.35 -44.34 4.43
C GLY A 564 16.46 -44.13 5.46
N VAL A 565 17.67 -44.65 5.17
CA VAL A 565 18.87 -44.33 5.97
C VAL A 565 19.35 -42.93 5.60
N ASP A 566 19.81 -42.16 6.60
CA ASP A 566 20.19 -40.76 6.43
C ASP A 566 21.21 -40.53 5.30
N VAL A 567 21.00 -39.42 4.60
CA VAL A 567 21.81 -38.94 3.49
C VAL A 567 22.73 -37.85 4.03
N GLU A 568 24.05 -37.99 3.89
CA GLU A 568 24.95 -36.88 4.21
C GLU A 568 24.78 -35.71 3.22
N PRO A 569 24.90 -34.45 3.66
CA PRO A 569 24.81 -33.28 2.80
C PRO A 569 25.98 -33.25 1.80
N SER A 570 25.77 -33.79 0.60
CA SER A 570 26.84 -33.96 -0.40
C SER A 570 27.42 -32.63 -0.87
N THR A 571 28.75 -32.47 -0.72
CA THR A 571 29.50 -31.37 -1.32
C THR A 571 29.63 -31.53 -2.84
N THR A 572 29.75 -30.41 -3.56
CA THR A 572 29.58 -30.34 -5.02
C THR A 572 30.64 -31.16 -5.79
N GLU A 573 30.21 -32.03 -6.71
CA GLU A 573 31.15 -32.83 -7.52
C GLU A 573 32.04 -31.95 -8.41
N LYS A 574 33.34 -31.91 -8.08
CA LYS A 574 34.35 -31.17 -8.83
C LYS A 574 34.80 -31.98 -10.04
N ALA A 575 34.27 -31.63 -11.22
CA ALA A 575 34.58 -32.30 -12.48
C ALA A 575 36.09 -32.45 -12.72
N THR A 576 36.56 -33.69 -12.81
CA THR A 576 37.95 -34.05 -13.05
C THR A 576 38.11 -34.66 -14.44
N GLU A 577 38.96 -34.07 -15.28
CA GLU A 577 39.48 -34.72 -16.49
C GLU A 577 41.00 -34.51 -16.61
N SER A 578 41.65 -35.36 -17.40
CA SER A 578 43.01 -35.84 -17.09
C SER A 578 44.18 -35.02 -17.65
N THR A 579 45.32 -35.17 -16.98
CA THR A 579 46.63 -34.62 -17.34
C THR A 579 47.18 -35.12 -18.68
N THR A 580 47.84 -34.21 -19.41
CA THR A 580 48.97 -34.53 -20.30
C THR A 580 50.06 -33.47 -20.16
N GLU A 581 51.27 -33.86 -19.76
CA GLU A 581 52.45 -32.98 -19.73
C GLU A 581 53.12 -32.87 -21.10
N ALA A 582 53.68 -31.70 -21.44
CA ALA A 582 55.03 -31.58 -21.99
C ALA A 582 55.49 -30.12 -22.20
N THR A 583 56.57 -29.76 -21.50
CA THR A 583 57.49 -28.62 -21.68
C THR A 583 57.56 -27.89 -23.04
N THR A 584 57.67 -26.56 -23.02
CA THR A 584 58.89 -25.84 -23.49
C THR A 584 58.98 -24.41 -22.93
N LYS A 585 60.05 -23.65 -23.26
CA LYS A 585 60.57 -22.56 -22.41
C LYS A 585 61.05 -21.32 -23.21
N ALA A 586 60.72 -20.14 -22.67
CA ALA A 586 61.43 -18.86 -22.74
C ALA A 586 61.44 -17.97 -24.01
N THR A 587 61.65 -16.67 -23.69
CA THR A 587 62.33 -15.58 -24.42
C THR A 587 61.66 -14.88 -25.61
N GLU A 588 61.50 -13.55 -25.43
CA GLU A 588 61.90 -12.44 -26.32
C GLU A 588 61.46 -12.38 -27.80
N SER A 589 61.44 -11.23 -28.49
CA SER A 589 61.15 -9.82 -28.18
C SER A 589 61.31 -9.03 -29.49
N THR A 590 60.65 -7.87 -29.65
CA THR A 590 60.91 -6.88 -30.74
C THR A 590 60.63 -7.35 -32.20
N THR A 591 60.48 -6.51 -33.24
CA THR A 591 60.48 -5.04 -33.32
C THR A 591 59.51 -4.49 -34.40
N LYS A 592 59.20 -3.19 -34.26
CA LYS A 592 58.67 -2.23 -35.25
C LYS A 592 59.05 -2.42 -36.73
N ALA A 593 58.15 -2.03 -37.63
CA ALA A 593 58.34 -1.13 -38.79
C ALA A 593 56.97 -0.90 -39.48
N THR A 594 56.58 0.26 -40.07
CA THR A 594 57.13 1.63 -40.11
C THR A 594 56.00 2.62 -40.48
N GLU A 595 56.16 3.89 -40.09
CA GLU A 595 56.02 5.16 -40.86
C GLU A 595 55.27 5.17 -42.23
N ALA A 596 54.64 6.25 -42.73
CA ALA A 596 54.90 7.68 -42.49
C ALA A 596 53.75 8.63 -42.98
N THR A 597 53.58 9.81 -42.34
CA THR A 597 53.37 11.19 -42.93
C THR A 597 52.21 11.47 -43.95
N THR A 598 51.63 12.67 -44.14
CA THR A 598 51.86 14.07 -43.66
C THR A 598 50.62 14.99 -43.90
N LYS A 599 50.59 16.19 -43.25
CA LYS A 599 50.18 17.56 -43.71
C LYS A 599 49.26 17.75 -44.94
N ALA A 600 48.42 18.79 -45.08
CA ALA A 600 47.98 19.95 -44.23
C ALA A 600 46.70 20.58 -44.90
N THR A 601 46.05 21.65 -44.40
CA THR A 601 46.42 23.09 -44.59
C THR A 601 45.39 24.00 -43.86
N GLU A 602 45.69 25.30 -43.78
CA GLU A 602 44.98 26.43 -43.11
C GLU A 602 43.61 26.79 -43.77
N SER A 603 42.78 27.78 -43.37
CA SER A 603 42.99 29.00 -42.55
C SER A 603 41.69 29.66 -42.01
N THR A 604 41.79 30.49 -40.94
CA THR A 604 41.10 31.80 -40.64
C THR A 604 39.56 32.01 -40.82
N THR A 605 38.80 32.87 -40.09
CA THR A 605 39.12 34.08 -39.27
C THR A 605 37.99 34.50 -38.29
N LYS A 606 38.36 35.07 -37.12
CA LYS A 606 37.76 36.20 -36.33
C LYS A 606 36.23 36.54 -36.27
N ALA A 607 35.72 36.61 -35.03
CA ALA A 607 35.31 37.83 -34.23
C ALA A 607 34.11 38.73 -34.69
N THR A 608 33.37 39.50 -33.86
CA THR A 608 33.32 39.73 -32.37
C THR A 608 31.97 40.38 -31.95
N GLU A 609 31.63 40.37 -30.64
CA GLU A 609 30.86 41.40 -29.87
C GLU A 609 29.37 41.72 -30.21
N ALA A 610 28.50 42.25 -29.32
CA ALA A 610 28.39 42.25 -27.84
C ALA A 610 27.09 42.95 -27.33
N THR A 611 26.60 42.59 -26.13
CA THR A 611 25.84 43.42 -25.13
C THR A 611 24.46 44.06 -25.54
N THR A 612 23.53 44.47 -24.65
CA THR A 612 23.52 44.72 -23.17
C THR A 612 22.10 44.62 -22.53
N LYS A 613 22.06 44.49 -21.19
CA LYS A 613 21.11 45.06 -20.15
C LYS A 613 20.00 46.06 -20.55
N ALA A 614 18.95 46.38 -19.75
CA ALA A 614 18.23 45.85 -18.55
C ALA A 614 17.11 46.91 -18.18
N THR A 615 16.42 47.08 -17.03
CA THR A 615 16.42 46.58 -15.62
C THR A 615 15.08 47.00 -14.91
N GLU A 616 14.74 46.41 -13.73
CA GLU A 616 13.91 47.02 -12.63
C GLU A 616 12.39 47.30 -12.86
N SER A 617 11.46 47.35 -11.88
CA SER A 617 11.41 46.98 -10.43
C SER A 617 9.97 47.04 -9.81
N THR A 618 9.77 46.49 -8.58
CA THR A 618 8.87 46.98 -7.45
C THR A 618 7.33 47.11 -7.62
N THR A 619 6.39 46.97 -6.64
CA THR A 619 6.33 46.56 -5.19
C THR A 619 4.86 46.42 -4.71
N GLU A 620 4.61 45.67 -3.60
CA GLU A 620 3.57 45.84 -2.52
C GLU A 620 2.04 45.89 -2.86
N ALA A 621 1.20 44.96 -2.35
CA ALA A 621 0.38 44.99 -1.10
C ALA A 621 -1.01 45.71 -1.22
N THR A 622 -2.10 45.49 -0.45
CA THR A 622 -2.31 44.93 0.92
C THR A 622 -3.81 44.55 1.21
N THR A 623 -4.06 43.55 2.08
CA THR A 623 -5.22 43.34 3.04
C THR A 623 -6.73 43.29 2.66
N GLU A 624 -7.36 42.14 3.01
CA GLU A 624 -8.60 41.92 3.81
C GLU A 624 -10.05 42.25 3.35
N ALA A 625 -10.83 41.16 3.11
CA ALA A 625 -12.08 40.76 3.83
C ALA A 625 -13.43 41.54 3.66
N PRO A 626 -14.60 40.96 4.05
CA PRO A 626 -15.15 39.67 3.59
C PRO A 626 -16.70 39.71 3.31
N THR A 627 -17.30 38.50 3.14
CA THR A 627 -18.72 38.08 3.40
C THR A 627 -19.74 37.96 2.25
N THR A 628 -20.61 36.93 2.41
CA THR A 628 -21.91 36.63 1.75
C THR A 628 -21.93 36.23 0.27
N ALA A 629 -22.33 34.97 0.01
CA ALA A 629 -22.64 34.41 -1.30
C ALA A 629 -24.16 34.45 -1.61
N PRO A 630 -24.58 34.63 -2.88
CA PRO A 630 -25.99 34.52 -3.27
C PRO A 630 -26.28 33.53 -4.44
N ALA A 631 -27.37 32.78 -4.27
CA ALA A 631 -28.30 32.15 -5.23
C ALA A 631 -27.92 31.92 -6.72
N GLU A 632 -28.23 30.71 -7.20
CA GLU A 632 -28.08 30.28 -8.60
C GLU A 632 -28.98 31.04 -9.61
N THR A 633 -28.59 31.00 -10.88
CA THR A 633 -29.34 31.51 -12.04
C THR A 633 -29.25 30.54 -13.22
N THR A 634 -30.35 30.37 -13.97
CA THR A 634 -30.30 29.55 -15.19
C THR A 634 -30.07 30.43 -16.42
N ALA A 635 -28.98 30.18 -17.15
CA ALA A 635 -28.58 30.97 -18.32
C ALA A 635 -28.87 30.25 -19.64
N LYS A 636 -29.43 30.96 -20.62
CA LYS A 636 -29.55 30.53 -22.02
C LYS A 636 -28.31 31.00 -22.77
N VAL A 637 -27.36 30.09 -22.98
CA VAL A 637 -26.05 30.35 -23.59
C VAL A 637 -26.09 30.12 -25.10
N HIS A 638 -25.25 30.85 -25.85
CA HIS A 638 -24.93 30.57 -27.26
C HIS A 638 -23.47 30.87 -27.57
N ASN A 639 -22.75 29.89 -28.12
CA ASN A 639 -21.34 29.95 -28.47
C ASN A 639 -21.18 29.90 -30.00
N PHE A 640 -20.67 30.98 -30.60
CA PHE A 640 -20.54 31.09 -32.07
C PHE A 640 -19.44 30.18 -32.68
N SER A 641 -18.66 29.48 -31.84
CA SER A 641 -17.63 28.50 -32.24
C SER A 641 -18.17 27.08 -32.38
N THR A 642 -19.10 26.66 -31.52
CA THR A 642 -19.76 25.35 -31.58
C THR A 642 -21.08 25.41 -32.35
N ASP A 643 -21.89 26.43 -32.08
CA ASP A 643 -23.30 26.47 -32.47
C ASP A 643 -23.48 27.24 -33.81
N GLY A 644 -22.48 28.03 -34.18
CA GLY A 644 -22.48 28.89 -35.36
C GLY A 644 -23.64 29.88 -35.33
N THR A 645 -24.66 29.69 -36.18
CA THR A 645 -25.91 30.48 -36.15
C THR A 645 -27.15 29.63 -35.89
N SER A 646 -26.98 28.42 -35.35
CA SER A 646 -28.07 27.51 -35.00
C SER A 646 -28.40 27.66 -33.52
N SER A 647 -29.63 28.04 -33.19
CA SER A 647 -30.08 28.16 -31.80
C SER A 647 -31.60 28.03 -31.72
N ASP A 648 -32.09 27.32 -30.71
CA ASP A 648 -33.51 27.16 -30.43
C ASP A 648 -34.09 28.31 -29.60
N PHE A 649 -33.24 29.22 -29.10
CA PHE A 649 -33.63 30.41 -28.33
C PHE A 649 -33.34 31.73 -29.07
N TYR A 650 -32.22 31.81 -29.79
CA TYR A 650 -31.81 33.02 -30.52
C TYR A 650 -32.03 32.88 -32.04
N MET A 651 -32.93 33.68 -32.63
CA MET A 651 -32.98 33.79 -34.09
C MET A 651 -31.86 34.69 -34.60
N ILE A 652 -30.81 34.06 -35.13
CA ILE A 652 -29.56 34.71 -35.55
C ILE A 652 -29.52 34.87 -37.08
N SER A 653 -29.31 36.11 -37.54
CA SER A 653 -29.04 36.44 -38.94
C SER A 653 -27.72 37.21 -39.04
N GLY A 654 -26.74 36.69 -39.76
CA GLY A 654 -25.44 37.35 -39.96
C GLY A 654 -24.46 36.49 -40.75
N LYS A 655 -23.16 36.69 -40.53
CA LYS A 655 -22.10 35.88 -41.14
C LYS A 655 -21.00 35.59 -40.12
N LEU A 656 -20.65 34.31 -40.01
CA LEU A 656 -19.55 33.85 -39.17
C LEU A 656 -18.17 34.21 -39.73
N SER A 657 -17.13 34.12 -38.90
CA SER A 657 -15.72 34.32 -39.28
C SER A 657 -14.78 33.68 -38.25
N SER A 658 -14.04 32.64 -38.63
CA SER A 658 -13.02 31.97 -37.78
C SER A 658 -11.62 32.59 -37.89
N ASN A 659 -11.51 33.76 -38.52
CA ASN A 659 -10.24 34.43 -38.83
C ASN A 659 -10.10 35.81 -38.17
N LYS A 660 -10.66 35.95 -36.96
CA LYS A 660 -10.71 37.22 -36.19
C LYS A 660 -9.93 37.19 -34.88
N GLY A 661 -9.11 36.16 -34.69
CA GLY A 661 -8.47 35.82 -33.42
C GLY A 661 -9.42 35.01 -32.54
N THR A 662 -8.90 34.45 -31.47
CA THR A 662 -9.66 33.77 -30.42
C THR A 662 -10.06 34.75 -29.30
N VAL A 663 -11.05 34.37 -28.51
CA VAL A 663 -11.41 35.02 -27.23
C VAL A 663 -11.59 33.93 -26.17
N SER A 664 -10.96 34.09 -25.01
CA SER A 664 -11.19 33.22 -23.86
C SER A 664 -12.26 33.84 -22.95
N TYR A 665 -13.30 33.07 -22.61
CA TYR A 665 -14.37 33.52 -21.71
C TYR A 665 -15.04 32.33 -21.01
N ASN A 666 -15.21 32.41 -19.69
CA ASN A 666 -15.76 31.35 -18.84
C ASN A 666 -15.19 29.95 -19.16
N GLY A 667 -13.86 29.83 -19.19
CA GLY A 667 -13.12 28.60 -19.53
C GLY A 667 -13.11 28.23 -21.03
N LEU A 668 -14.04 28.75 -21.83
CA LEU A 668 -14.15 28.42 -23.25
C LEU A 668 -13.10 29.17 -24.08
N SER A 669 -12.48 28.46 -25.04
CA SER A 669 -11.71 29.07 -26.13
C SER A 669 -12.61 29.25 -27.36
N LEU A 670 -12.90 30.50 -27.70
CA LEU A 670 -13.86 30.86 -28.74
C LEU A 670 -13.12 31.32 -30.00
N ASP A 671 -13.15 30.55 -31.09
CA ASP A 671 -12.37 30.82 -32.31
C ASP A 671 -13.19 31.50 -33.44
N THR A 672 -14.51 31.34 -33.41
CA THR A 672 -15.42 31.77 -34.47
C THR A 672 -16.45 32.72 -33.92
N CYS A 673 -16.62 33.84 -34.63
CA CYS A 673 -17.52 34.91 -34.22
C CYS A 673 -18.59 35.19 -35.27
N LEU A 674 -19.73 35.71 -34.81
CA LEU A 674 -20.65 36.45 -35.66
C LEU A 674 -20.08 37.85 -35.92
N LYS A 675 -19.86 38.18 -37.19
CA LYS A 675 -19.52 39.55 -37.59
C LYS A 675 -20.76 40.44 -37.43
N ILE A 676 -20.66 41.46 -36.59
CA ILE A 676 -21.63 42.52 -36.47
C ILE A 676 -21.41 43.50 -37.64
N GLU A 677 -22.07 43.23 -38.77
CA GLU A 677 -22.10 44.07 -39.96
C GLU A 677 -23.52 44.62 -40.19
N SER A 678 -23.72 45.55 -41.14
CA SER A 678 -24.98 46.32 -41.29
C SER A 678 -26.18 45.51 -41.85
N LYS A 679 -26.11 44.18 -41.76
CA LYS A 679 -27.20 43.22 -42.01
C LYS A 679 -27.33 42.17 -40.88
N THR A 680 -26.50 42.28 -39.84
CA THR A 680 -26.48 41.35 -38.71
C THR A 680 -27.54 41.76 -37.69
N LYS A 681 -28.35 40.80 -37.28
CA LYS A 681 -29.47 40.95 -36.37
C LYS A 681 -29.66 39.65 -35.58
N ILE A 682 -29.84 39.76 -34.28
CA ILE A 682 -30.22 38.66 -33.39
C ILE A 682 -31.52 39.06 -32.71
N THR A 683 -32.50 38.16 -32.62
CA THR A 683 -33.73 38.38 -31.85
C THR A 683 -34.09 37.17 -31.00
N PHE A 684 -34.49 37.42 -29.76
CA PHE A 684 -34.91 36.40 -28.78
C PHE A 684 -36.08 36.96 -27.95
N THR A 685 -36.57 36.22 -26.95
CA THR A 685 -37.64 36.70 -26.05
C THR A 685 -37.45 36.15 -24.65
N THR A 686 -37.54 37.03 -23.66
CA THR A 686 -37.53 36.73 -22.22
C THR A 686 -38.95 36.70 -21.68
N THR A 687 -39.19 35.86 -20.68
CA THR A 687 -40.47 35.80 -19.94
C THR A 687 -40.53 36.79 -18.77
N ASP A 688 -39.36 37.11 -18.23
CA ASP A 688 -39.11 37.81 -16.97
C ASP A 688 -37.85 38.67 -17.13
N LYS A 689 -37.58 39.59 -16.20
CA LYS A 689 -36.31 40.34 -16.15
C LYS A 689 -35.10 39.39 -16.23
N ALA A 690 -34.09 39.77 -17.01
CA ALA A 690 -32.93 38.94 -17.27
C ALA A 690 -31.65 39.78 -17.37
N GLU A 691 -30.49 39.16 -17.12
CA GLU A 691 -29.19 39.75 -17.46
C GLU A 691 -28.73 39.21 -18.83
N LEU A 692 -28.44 40.11 -19.77
CA LEU A 692 -27.89 39.82 -21.10
C LEU A 692 -26.38 40.10 -21.11
N VAL A 693 -25.57 39.06 -21.34
CA VAL A 693 -24.11 39.20 -21.55
C VAL A 693 -23.77 39.01 -23.02
N LEU A 694 -22.93 39.89 -23.58
CA LEU A 694 -22.37 39.80 -24.94
C LEU A 694 -20.83 39.92 -24.90
N VAL A 695 -20.12 39.01 -25.57
CA VAL A 695 -18.65 38.91 -25.52
C VAL A 695 -18.02 39.08 -26.90
N PHE A 696 -17.11 40.05 -27.03
CA PHE A 696 -16.41 40.45 -28.24
C PHE A 696 -14.88 40.42 -28.06
N ASN A 697 -14.13 40.44 -29.16
CA ASN A 697 -12.68 40.59 -29.10
C ASN A 697 -12.26 42.06 -28.81
N GLN A 698 -11.61 42.29 -27.66
CA GLN A 698 -11.13 43.61 -27.17
C GLN A 698 -10.57 44.56 -28.25
N LYS A 699 -9.73 44.06 -29.17
CA LYS A 699 -9.08 44.88 -30.21
C LYS A 699 -10.01 45.34 -31.35
N ASN A 700 -11.25 44.83 -31.43
CA ASN A 700 -12.25 45.25 -32.41
C ASN A 700 -13.67 45.40 -31.80
N SER A 701 -13.82 45.40 -30.48
CA SER A 701 -15.09 45.73 -29.83
C SER A 701 -15.37 47.22 -29.97
N SER A 702 -16.56 47.55 -30.45
CA SER A 702 -17.09 48.91 -30.60
C SER A 702 -18.61 48.86 -30.53
N ASP A 703 -19.24 50.00 -30.25
CA ASP A 703 -20.63 50.07 -29.74
C ASP A 703 -21.65 49.16 -30.45
N ILE A 704 -22.51 48.54 -29.64
CA ILE A 704 -23.57 47.62 -30.07
C ILE A 704 -24.94 48.25 -29.80
N LYS A 705 -25.97 47.84 -30.54
CA LYS A 705 -27.36 48.19 -30.22
C LYS A 705 -28.09 47.02 -29.59
N VAL A 706 -28.73 47.26 -28.46
CA VAL A 706 -29.76 46.40 -27.86
C VAL A 706 -31.05 47.21 -27.81
N ASP A 707 -32.12 46.69 -28.41
CA ASP A 707 -33.44 47.33 -28.52
C ASP A 707 -33.40 48.75 -29.11
N GLY A 708 -32.44 48.98 -30.01
CA GLY A 708 -32.17 50.25 -30.67
C GLY A 708 -31.34 51.25 -29.86
N THR A 709 -31.12 51.00 -28.56
CA THR A 709 -30.26 51.81 -27.68
C THR A 709 -28.80 51.41 -27.85
N VAL A 710 -27.89 52.40 -27.90
CA VAL A 710 -26.45 52.19 -28.13
C VAL A 710 -25.73 51.97 -26.80
N TYR A 711 -24.92 50.91 -26.72
CA TYR A 711 -24.09 50.57 -25.57
C TYR A 711 -22.62 50.39 -25.98
N THR A 712 -21.72 51.03 -25.24
CA THR A 712 -20.27 50.83 -25.34
C THR A 712 -19.85 49.66 -24.45
N LEU A 713 -18.89 48.86 -24.91
CA LEU A 713 -18.39 47.67 -24.21
C LEU A 713 -17.17 47.98 -23.35
N ALA A 714 -17.05 47.32 -22.19
CA ALA A 714 -15.87 47.36 -21.34
C ALA A 714 -15.04 46.10 -21.56
N ASP A 715 -13.77 46.26 -21.94
CA ASP A 715 -12.82 45.15 -22.20
C ASP A 715 -13.36 44.01 -23.08
N GLY A 716 -14.19 44.37 -24.06
CA GLY A 716 -14.83 43.45 -25.02
C GLY A 716 -16.18 42.90 -24.56
N ILE A 717 -16.61 43.15 -23.33
CA ILE A 717 -17.84 42.60 -22.75
C ILE A 717 -18.89 43.70 -22.56
N LEU A 718 -20.15 43.35 -22.76
CA LEU A 718 -21.31 44.07 -22.26
C LEU A 718 -22.09 43.13 -21.35
N SER A 719 -22.46 43.59 -20.15
CA SER A 719 -23.61 43.04 -19.42
C SER A 719 -24.68 44.10 -19.24
N LEU A 720 -25.95 43.70 -19.29
CA LEU A 720 -27.11 44.58 -19.30
C LEU A 720 -28.35 43.88 -18.73
N GLU A 721 -28.98 44.45 -17.70
CA GLU A 721 -30.33 44.04 -17.30
C GLU A 721 -31.34 44.45 -18.38
N ILE A 722 -32.12 43.49 -18.84
CA ILE A 722 -33.20 43.64 -19.81
C ILE A 722 -34.54 43.23 -19.20
N GLU A 723 -35.61 43.92 -19.59
CA GLU A 723 -36.98 43.64 -19.13
C GLU A 723 -37.54 42.34 -19.74
N ALA A 724 -38.70 41.89 -19.24
CA ALA A 724 -39.48 40.84 -19.89
C ALA A 724 -40.01 41.30 -21.26
N GLY A 725 -39.61 40.66 -22.36
CA GLY A 725 -40.09 41.01 -23.70
C GLY A 725 -39.32 40.39 -24.87
N SER A 726 -39.63 40.84 -26.08
CA SER A 726 -38.89 40.47 -27.30
C SER A 726 -37.78 41.47 -27.57
N HIS A 727 -36.54 40.97 -27.68
CA HIS A 727 -35.33 41.80 -27.80
C HIS A 727 -34.67 41.70 -29.17
N GLU A 728 -33.95 42.74 -29.55
CA GLU A 728 -33.26 42.87 -30.83
C GLU A 728 -31.85 43.45 -30.67
N ILE A 729 -30.83 42.61 -30.91
CA ILE A 729 -29.43 43.03 -30.99
C ILE A 729 -29.08 43.34 -32.45
N THR A 730 -28.59 44.55 -32.71
CA THR A 730 -28.20 45.02 -34.04
C THR A 730 -26.91 45.84 -34.02
N LYS A 731 -26.34 46.08 -35.19
CA LYS A 731 -25.14 46.91 -35.34
C LYS A 731 -25.40 48.40 -35.03
N GLU A 732 -24.53 48.98 -34.20
CA GLU A 732 -24.09 50.38 -34.38
C GLU A 732 -22.72 50.41 -35.08
N SER A 733 -21.67 49.93 -34.40
CA SER A 733 -20.30 49.81 -34.94
C SER A 733 -19.95 48.37 -35.34
N THR A 734 -18.82 48.18 -36.05
CA THR A 734 -18.41 46.83 -36.51
C THR A 734 -17.63 46.10 -35.44
N GLY A 735 -18.19 45.01 -34.92
CA GLY A 735 -17.54 44.11 -33.97
C GLY A 735 -17.61 42.64 -34.38
N ASN A 736 -17.01 41.78 -33.56
CA ASN A 736 -16.99 40.33 -33.71
C ASN A 736 -17.51 39.72 -32.39
N LEU A 737 -18.72 39.17 -32.38
CA LEU A 737 -19.37 38.57 -31.22
C LEU A 737 -19.07 37.07 -31.16
N TYR A 738 -18.51 36.57 -30.06
CA TYR A 738 -18.05 35.18 -29.90
C TYR A 738 -18.95 34.34 -28.99
N TYR A 739 -19.59 34.97 -28.01
CA TYR A 739 -20.46 34.32 -27.03
C TYR A 739 -21.55 35.31 -26.59
N MET A 740 -22.72 34.79 -26.26
CA MET A 740 -23.78 35.52 -25.56
C MET A 740 -24.55 34.62 -24.59
N SER A 741 -25.11 35.21 -23.54
CA SER A 741 -25.99 34.51 -22.60
C SER A 741 -27.10 35.41 -22.06
N VAL A 742 -28.21 34.81 -21.64
CA VAL A 742 -29.35 35.49 -20.98
C VAL A 742 -29.77 34.69 -19.74
N SER A 743 -29.66 35.27 -18.53
CA SER A 743 -29.95 34.59 -17.26
C SER A 743 -31.16 35.16 -16.52
N GLN A 744 -31.95 34.29 -15.87
CA GLN A 744 -33.17 34.65 -15.12
C GLN A 744 -33.21 33.95 -13.74
N GLN A 745 -33.90 34.56 -12.77
CA GLN A 745 -34.20 33.99 -11.43
C GLN A 745 -35.69 33.64 -11.28
N SER A 746 -36.01 32.72 -10.38
CA SER A 746 -37.38 32.27 -10.09
C SER A 746 -37.53 31.85 -8.61
N GLU A 747 -38.70 32.06 -8.01
CA GLU A 747 -39.04 31.71 -6.61
C GLU A 747 -40.12 30.62 -6.55
N THR A 748 -40.16 29.76 -5.50
CA THR A 748 -41.23 28.75 -5.30
C THR A 748 -41.42 28.34 -3.81
N PRO A 749 -42.66 28.12 -3.29
CA PRO A 749 -42.95 27.79 -1.88
C PRO A 749 -43.44 26.34 -1.60
N THR A 750 -43.77 26.00 -0.34
CA THR A 750 -43.85 24.62 0.24
C THR A 750 -45.22 24.16 0.82
N THR A 751 -45.33 22.87 1.20
CA THR A 751 -46.59 22.10 1.47
C THR A 751 -46.68 21.32 2.81
N PRO A 752 -47.90 20.98 3.27
CA PRO A 752 -48.19 19.81 4.12
C PRO A 752 -49.44 18.96 3.68
N VAL A 753 -49.74 17.83 4.37
CA VAL A 753 -50.54 16.67 3.83
C VAL A 753 -51.65 16.16 4.79
N THR A 754 -52.73 15.49 4.29
CA THR A 754 -53.42 14.25 4.81
C THR A 754 -54.86 14.04 4.21
N PRO A 755 -55.39 12.81 3.92
CA PRO A 755 -56.57 12.61 3.04
C PRO A 755 -57.83 11.88 3.60
N THR A 756 -59.01 12.04 2.97
CA THR A 756 -60.13 11.05 2.91
C THR A 756 -61.14 11.30 1.75
N GLU A 757 -61.85 10.26 1.27
CA GLU A 757 -62.84 10.21 0.15
C GLU A 757 -64.29 9.96 0.67
N PRO A 758 -65.38 9.81 -0.13
CA PRO A 758 -65.80 10.44 -1.41
C PRO A 758 -67.26 11.02 -1.43
N THR A 759 -67.57 11.99 -2.30
CA THR A 759 -68.87 12.03 -3.07
C THR A 759 -68.91 13.07 -4.21
N GLN A 760 -69.65 12.77 -5.29
CA GLN A 760 -70.03 13.64 -6.43
C GLN A 760 -71.56 13.93 -6.40
N PRO A 761 -72.19 14.80 -7.24
CA PRO A 761 -71.67 15.49 -8.45
C PRO A 761 -72.01 17.00 -8.63
N GLU A 762 -71.42 17.59 -9.69
CA GLU A 762 -71.87 18.74 -10.52
C GLU A 762 -72.06 20.18 -9.93
N GLN A 763 -71.01 21.01 -10.14
CA GLN A 763 -70.97 22.20 -11.04
C GLN A 763 -71.95 23.40 -10.82
N PRO A 764 -71.58 24.69 -11.11
CA PRO A 764 -70.28 25.32 -11.40
C PRO A 764 -69.91 26.54 -10.50
N THR A 765 -68.64 26.65 -10.08
CA THR A 765 -67.93 27.94 -9.95
C THR A 765 -66.42 27.73 -9.92
N THR A 766 -65.68 28.66 -10.55
CA THR A 766 -64.28 29.07 -10.29
C THR A 766 -63.22 28.00 -9.96
N PRO A 767 -62.19 27.80 -10.81
CA PRO A 767 -61.08 26.90 -10.47
C PRO A 767 -60.17 27.52 -9.40
N SER A 768 -60.37 27.11 -8.15
CA SER A 768 -59.37 27.24 -7.09
C SER A 768 -58.36 26.10 -7.17
N GLU A 769 -57.08 26.46 -7.32
CA GLU A 769 -55.90 25.73 -6.82
C GLU A 769 -55.93 24.18 -6.93
N PRO A 770 -55.50 23.61 -8.08
CA PRO A 770 -55.15 22.19 -8.16
C PRO A 770 -53.80 21.90 -7.49
N GLU A 771 -53.61 20.62 -7.14
CA GLU A 771 -52.59 20.07 -6.26
C GLU A 771 -51.13 20.41 -6.59
N THR A 772 -50.29 20.48 -5.55
CA THR A 772 -48.86 20.80 -5.61
C THR A 772 -48.04 19.76 -6.40
N PRO A 773 -47.32 20.15 -7.47
CA PRO A 773 -46.41 19.27 -8.18
C PRO A 773 -45.11 18.97 -7.41
N ILE A 774 -44.52 17.82 -7.74
CA ILE A 774 -43.33 17.23 -7.12
C ILE A 774 -42.06 18.00 -7.54
N THR A 775 -41.09 18.16 -6.63
CA THR A 775 -39.74 18.67 -6.92
C THR A 775 -38.99 17.75 -7.89
N PRO A 776 -38.30 18.27 -8.93
CA PRO A 776 -37.33 17.49 -9.69
C PRO A 776 -36.10 17.17 -8.83
N SER A 777 -35.58 15.95 -8.93
CA SER A 777 -34.35 15.55 -8.24
C SER A 777 -33.09 15.99 -8.99
N GLU A 778 -32.00 16.11 -8.25
CA GLU A 778 -30.63 15.94 -8.73
C GLU A 778 -30.51 14.60 -9.52
N PRO A 779 -29.57 14.46 -10.49
CA PRO A 779 -29.27 13.16 -11.07
C PRO A 779 -28.88 12.18 -9.95
N GLU A 780 -29.70 11.13 -9.79
CA GLU A 780 -29.64 10.24 -8.63
C GLU A 780 -28.34 9.42 -8.67
N GLN A 781 -27.35 9.84 -7.87
CA GLN A 781 -26.09 9.10 -7.74
C GLN A 781 -26.37 7.67 -7.25
N THR A 782 -25.75 6.70 -7.91
CA THR A 782 -25.99 5.29 -7.64
C THR A 782 -25.20 4.85 -6.42
N LYS A 783 -25.94 4.39 -5.40
CA LYS A 783 -25.41 3.90 -4.12
C LYS A 783 -25.23 2.38 -4.12
N CYS A 784 -24.47 1.90 -5.10
CA CYS A 784 -23.91 0.57 -5.17
C CYS A 784 -22.73 0.59 -6.12
N ASP A 785 -21.92 -0.48 -6.08
CA ASP A 785 -20.89 -0.72 -7.08
C ASP A 785 -21.46 -0.75 -8.51
N LEU A 786 -20.65 -0.31 -9.47
CA LEU A 786 -20.98 -0.23 -10.89
C LEU A 786 -20.02 -1.09 -11.72
N TYR A 787 -20.58 -1.99 -12.52
CA TYR A 787 -19.80 -2.83 -13.44
C TYR A 787 -19.73 -2.20 -14.83
N VAL A 788 -18.52 -2.17 -15.40
CA VAL A 788 -18.25 -1.64 -16.74
C VAL A 788 -17.49 -2.63 -17.60
N SER A 789 -17.60 -2.49 -18.92
CA SER A 789 -16.84 -3.31 -19.88
C SER A 789 -16.46 -2.55 -21.14
N PRO A 790 -15.47 -3.03 -21.93
CA PRO A 790 -15.10 -2.42 -23.21
C PRO A 790 -16.22 -2.37 -24.26
N SER A 791 -17.34 -3.06 -24.01
CA SER A 791 -18.55 -3.06 -24.87
C SER A 791 -19.82 -2.56 -24.17
N GLY A 792 -19.65 -2.00 -22.96
CA GLY A 792 -20.71 -1.43 -22.13
C GLY A 792 -21.38 -0.21 -22.78
N LYS A 793 -22.52 0.20 -22.22
CA LYS A 793 -23.36 1.28 -22.78
C LYS A 793 -23.95 2.15 -21.68
N SER A 794 -24.11 3.43 -21.98
CA SER A 794 -24.75 4.43 -21.10
C SER A 794 -26.22 4.16 -20.77
N THR A 795 -26.85 3.23 -21.50
CA THR A 795 -28.22 2.76 -21.25
C THR A 795 -28.28 1.39 -20.57
N ALA A 796 -27.15 0.84 -20.11
CA ALA A 796 -27.08 -0.40 -19.36
C ALA A 796 -27.16 -0.13 -17.84
N ALA A 797 -27.42 -1.16 -17.05
CA ALA A 797 -27.77 -1.00 -15.64
C ALA A 797 -26.57 -0.89 -14.69
N GLY A 798 -25.33 -0.98 -15.19
CA GLY A 798 -24.12 -1.01 -14.35
C GLY A 798 -24.03 -2.25 -13.46
N THR A 799 -24.67 -3.35 -13.84
CA THR A 799 -24.59 -4.63 -13.10
C THR A 799 -23.70 -5.61 -13.85
N GLN A 800 -23.11 -6.59 -13.17
CA GLN A 800 -22.23 -7.59 -13.81
C GLN A 800 -22.89 -8.37 -14.98
N ASN A 801 -24.22 -8.40 -15.07
CA ASN A 801 -24.96 -9.02 -16.18
C ASN A 801 -25.40 -8.02 -17.28
N ALA A 802 -25.18 -6.73 -17.06
CA ALA A 802 -25.49 -5.63 -17.96
C ALA A 802 -24.56 -4.41 -17.67
N PRO A 803 -23.25 -4.52 -17.94
CA PRO A 803 -22.27 -3.50 -17.62
C PRO A 803 -22.48 -2.23 -18.46
N MET A 804 -22.21 -1.06 -17.85
CA MET A 804 -22.27 0.24 -18.53
C MET A 804 -20.90 0.65 -19.08
N ASP A 805 -20.79 1.81 -19.74
CA ASP A 805 -19.49 2.36 -20.12
C ASP A 805 -18.85 3.11 -18.94
N LEU A 806 -17.51 3.22 -18.98
CA LEU A 806 -16.71 3.81 -17.91
C LEU A 806 -17.08 5.28 -17.63
N LEU A 807 -17.35 6.09 -18.65
CA LEU A 807 -17.65 7.51 -18.45
C LEU A 807 -19.04 7.70 -17.81
N THR A 808 -20.03 6.87 -18.14
CA THR A 808 -21.33 6.87 -17.45
C THR A 808 -21.19 6.45 -16.00
N ALA A 809 -20.36 5.45 -15.68
CA ALA A 809 -20.12 5.02 -14.30
C ALA A 809 -19.43 6.10 -13.46
N ILE A 810 -18.36 6.71 -13.99
CA ILE A 810 -17.63 7.82 -13.34
C ILE A 810 -18.56 8.98 -12.99
N ASN A 811 -19.51 9.31 -13.87
CA ASN A 811 -20.45 10.43 -13.67
C ASN A 811 -21.68 10.07 -12.81
N SER A 812 -21.83 8.82 -12.36
CA SER A 812 -23.01 8.37 -11.61
C SER A 812 -22.72 7.71 -10.26
N ILE A 813 -21.49 7.28 -9.98
CA ILE A 813 -21.17 6.60 -8.72
C ILE A 813 -21.15 7.56 -7.50
N SER A 814 -21.69 7.11 -6.37
CA SER A 814 -21.54 7.80 -5.07
C SER A 814 -20.19 7.52 -4.39
N ALA A 815 -19.83 8.34 -3.40
CA ALA A 815 -18.72 8.07 -2.49
C ALA A 815 -18.94 6.76 -1.70
N GLY A 816 -17.88 5.99 -1.45
CA GLY A 816 -17.94 4.68 -0.77
C GLY A 816 -18.33 3.50 -1.66
N TYR A 817 -18.09 3.57 -2.98
CA TYR A 817 -18.43 2.51 -3.94
C TYR A 817 -17.39 2.35 -5.05
N THR A 818 -17.37 1.17 -5.68
CA THR A 818 -16.37 0.78 -6.69
C THR A 818 -16.94 0.68 -8.11
N ILE A 819 -16.21 1.22 -9.08
CA ILE A 819 -16.36 0.91 -10.51
C ILE A 819 -15.51 -0.33 -10.82
N TRP A 820 -16.16 -1.47 -10.94
CA TRP A 820 -15.56 -2.76 -11.29
C TRP A 820 -15.40 -2.90 -12.81
N MET A 821 -14.16 -2.98 -13.28
CA MET A 821 -13.82 -3.04 -14.69
C MET A 821 -13.59 -4.48 -15.18
N GLU A 822 -14.40 -4.95 -16.13
CA GLU A 822 -14.13 -6.21 -16.86
C GLU A 822 -12.81 -6.14 -17.65
N GLU A 823 -12.07 -7.25 -17.68
CA GLU A 823 -10.80 -7.43 -18.41
C GLU A 823 -10.87 -6.91 -19.86
N GLY A 824 -9.83 -6.18 -20.28
CA GLY A 824 -9.61 -5.79 -21.67
C GLY A 824 -9.38 -4.29 -21.90
N THR A 825 -9.30 -3.92 -23.18
CA THR A 825 -8.91 -2.57 -23.62
C THR A 825 -10.12 -1.67 -23.91
N TYR A 826 -10.33 -0.69 -23.05
CA TYR A 826 -11.30 0.39 -23.17
C TYR A 826 -10.72 1.47 -24.08
N LYS A 827 -11.16 1.52 -25.34
CA LYS A 827 -10.71 2.51 -26.34
C LYS A 827 -11.33 3.89 -26.07
N ALA A 828 -10.94 4.53 -24.97
CA ALA A 828 -11.57 5.73 -24.42
C ALA A 828 -11.69 6.87 -25.44
N TYR A 829 -10.67 7.11 -26.26
CA TYR A 829 -10.76 8.16 -27.29
C TYR A 829 -11.71 7.79 -28.46
N GLU A 830 -11.82 6.52 -28.84
CA GLU A 830 -12.81 6.08 -29.83
C GLU A 830 -14.25 6.15 -29.29
N LEU A 831 -14.43 5.88 -27.99
CA LEU A 831 -15.73 5.89 -27.31
C LEU A 831 -16.24 7.31 -27.00
N TYR A 832 -15.36 8.21 -26.54
CA TYR A 832 -15.75 9.52 -25.99
C TYR A 832 -15.26 10.72 -26.81
N GLY A 833 -14.25 10.55 -27.67
CA GLY A 833 -13.70 11.63 -28.52
C GLY A 833 -12.97 12.75 -27.77
N ALA A 834 -12.72 12.59 -26.47
CA ALA A 834 -12.18 13.60 -25.56
C ALA A 834 -11.42 12.93 -24.38
N PRO A 835 -10.65 13.70 -23.59
CA PRO A 835 -10.19 13.30 -22.26
C PRO A 835 -11.34 12.83 -21.35
N ILE A 836 -11.05 11.91 -20.42
CA ILE A 836 -11.93 11.63 -19.28
C ILE A 836 -11.65 12.71 -18.22
N VAL A 837 -12.66 13.46 -17.81
CA VAL A 837 -12.53 14.52 -16.78
C VAL A 837 -13.40 14.16 -15.57
N ILE A 838 -12.76 13.92 -14.44
CA ILE A 838 -13.36 13.77 -13.12
C ILE A 838 -13.22 15.13 -12.44
N ALA A 839 -14.27 15.95 -12.48
CA ALA A 839 -14.25 17.32 -11.99
C ALA A 839 -14.14 17.42 -10.46
N GLU A 840 -13.66 18.56 -9.95
CA GLU A 840 -13.60 18.96 -8.52
C GLU A 840 -14.88 18.58 -7.73
N SER A 841 -16.06 18.82 -8.30
CA SER A 841 -17.36 18.49 -7.67
C SER A 841 -17.70 17.00 -7.63
N ASN A 842 -17.02 16.15 -8.39
CA ASN A 842 -17.19 14.71 -8.40
C ASN A 842 -16.19 14.02 -7.46
N SER A 843 -16.07 14.51 -6.22
CA SER A 843 -15.17 13.96 -5.20
C SER A 843 -15.80 12.78 -4.43
N GLY A 844 -14.96 11.92 -3.85
CA GLY A 844 -15.31 11.05 -2.74
C GLY A 844 -15.30 11.81 -1.40
N ALA A 845 -15.06 11.09 -0.30
CA ALA A 845 -14.76 11.70 1.01
C ALA A 845 -13.73 10.87 1.80
N GLU A 846 -13.20 11.45 2.88
CA GLU A 846 -12.36 10.75 3.84
C GLU A 846 -13.08 9.51 4.40
N GLY A 847 -12.46 8.33 4.29
CA GLY A 847 -13.07 7.05 4.64
C GLY A 847 -14.18 6.56 3.71
N ALA A 848 -14.47 7.26 2.61
CA ALA A 848 -15.49 6.89 1.61
C ALA A 848 -15.00 7.26 0.19
N TYR A 849 -13.94 6.57 -0.25
CA TYR A 849 -13.34 6.78 -1.56
C TYR A 849 -14.31 6.44 -2.71
N LYS A 850 -14.08 7.03 -3.89
CA LYS A 850 -14.64 6.53 -5.15
C LYS A 850 -13.60 5.68 -5.85
N THR A 851 -13.85 4.38 -5.95
CA THR A 851 -12.83 3.43 -6.42
C THR A 851 -13.05 3.06 -7.88
N ILE A 852 -11.97 2.89 -8.65
CA ILE A 852 -11.96 2.25 -9.97
C ILE A 852 -10.94 1.11 -9.91
N SER A 853 -11.40 -0.12 -10.12
CA SER A 853 -10.59 -1.33 -9.90
C SER A 853 -10.87 -2.42 -10.92
N SER A 854 -9.86 -3.24 -11.21
CA SER A 854 -10.01 -4.42 -12.06
C SER A 854 -10.87 -5.50 -11.40
N ILE A 855 -11.59 -6.30 -12.20
CA ILE A 855 -12.31 -7.46 -11.68
C ILE A 855 -11.33 -8.64 -11.53
N ASN A 856 -11.08 -9.06 -10.30
CA ASN A 856 -10.27 -10.23 -9.93
C ASN A 856 -8.80 -10.21 -10.43
N GLY A 857 -8.18 -9.03 -10.57
CA GLY A 857 -6.81 -8.92 -11.12
C GLY A 857 -6.72 -9.20 -12.63
N GLY A 858 -7.82 -9.00 -13.37
CA GLY A 858 -7.85 -9.15 -14.82
C GLY A 858 -7.32 -7.89 -15.51
N THR A 859 -6.38 -8.03 -16.44
CA THR A 859 -5.72 -6.88 -17.11
C THR A 859 -6.73 -5.91 -17.75
N VAL A 860 -6.78 -4.68 -17.23
CA VAL A 860 -7.65 -3.60 -17.71
C VAL A 860 -6.79 -2.46 -18.26
N THR A 861 -7.11 -2.01 -19.49
CA THR A 861 -6.37 -0.93 -20.16
C THR A 861 -7.29 0.17 -20.65
N ILE A 862 -7.11 1.40 -20.17
CA ILE A 862 -7.72 2.62 -20.69
C ILE A 862 -6.80 3.21 -21.76
N ASP A 863 -7.19 3.06 -23.03
CA ASP A 863 -6.34 3.37 -24.18
C ASP A 863 -6.92 4.53 -25.00
N PHE A 864 -6.14 5.60 -25.13
CA PHE A 864 -6.49 6.83 -25.82
C PHE A 864 -6.00 6.88 -27.28
N SER A 865 -5.51 5.75 -27.82
CA SER A 865 -5.05 5.54 -29.19
C SER A 865 -5.81 6.36 -30.25
N GLY A 866 -5.08 7.20 -30.98
CA GLY A 866 -5.62 8.06 -32.03
C GLY A 866 -5.93 9.49 -31.56
N MET A 867 -5.85 9.76 -30.26
CA MET A 867 -5.80 11.11 -29.71
C MET A 867 -4.55 11.83 -30.22
N ALA A 868 -4.69 13.09 -30.66
CA ALA A 868 -3.58 13.85 -31.24
C ALA A 868 -2.76 14.57 -30.17
N GLU A 869 -1.45 14.72 -30.39
CA GLU A 869 -0.53 15.42 -29.48
C GLU A 869 -0.87 16.92 -29.36
N LEU A 870 -1.42 17.31 -28.20
CA LEU A 870 -1.82 18.67 -27.84
C LEU A 870 -1.91 18.79 -26.32
N GLY A 871 -1.43 19.89 -25.72
CA GLY A 871 -1.48 20.19 -24.26
C GLY A 871 -2.88 20.33 -23.62
N SER A 872 -3.93 19.86 -24.29
CA SER A 872 -5.31 19.70 -23.81
C SER A 872 -5.77 18.23 -23.78
N ASN A 873 -4.99 17.32 -24.37
CA ASN A 873 -5.42 15.97 -24.77
C ASN A 873 -4.88 14.92 -23.79
N ARG A 874 -5.17 15.15 -22.51
CA ARG A 874 -4.84 14.24 -21.41
C ARG A 874 -5.69 12.99 -21.50
N GLY A 875 -5.19 11.87 -20.99
CA GLY A 875 -6.00 10.66 -20.87
C GLY A 875 -7.10 10.88 -19.83
N ILE A 876 -6.67 10.99 -18.57
CA ILE A 876 -7.53 11.29 -17.42
C ILE A 876 -7.12 12.63 -16.80
N VAL A 877 -8.10 13.46 -16.45
CA VAL A 877 -7.94 14.60 -15.54
C VAL A 877 -8.72 14.26 -14.27
N LEU A 878 -8.01 14.09 -13.16
CA LEU A 878 -8.56 13.80 -11.83
C LEU A 878 -8.47 15.07 -10.97
N ASP A 879 -9.46 15.94 -11.16
CA ASP A 879 -9.64 17.23 -10.46
C ASP A 879 -10.49 17.05 -9.18
N GLY A 880 -11.26 15.96 -9.09
CA GLY A 880 -11.89 15.49 -7.86
C GLY A 880 -10.90 14.90 -6.84
N SER A 881 -11.32 14.93 -5.58
CA SER A 881 -10.57 14.44 -4.41
C SER A 881 -11.12 13.10 -3.90
N TYR A 882 -10.33 12.35 -3.12
CA TYR A 882 -10.70 11.04 -2.55
C TYR A 882 -11.18 9.98 -3.58
N TRP A 883 -10.46 9.85 -4.70
CA TRP A 883 -10.56 8.70 -5.60
C TRP A 883 -9.46 7.68 -5.34
N HIS A 884 -9.77 6.41 -5.59
CA HIS A 884 -8.82 5.30 -5.56
C HIS A 884 -8.79 4.65 -6.95
N PHE A 885 -7.65 4.68 -7.64
CA PHE A 885 -7.43 3.91 -8.87
C PHE A 885 -6.56 2.71 -8.54
N TYR A 886 -6.99 1.49 -8.86
CA TYR A 886 -6.32 0.25 -8.52
C TYR A 886 -6.19 -0.69 -9.72
N ASP A 887 -4.97 -1.14 -10.04
CA ASP A 887 -4.71 -2.17 -11.08
C ASP A 887 -5.22 -1.79 -12.49
N ILE A 888 -4.93 -0.56 -12.93
CA ILE A 888 -5.36 -0.01 -14.24
C ILE A 888 -4.15 0.41 -15.09
N ASP A 889 -4.07 -0.07 -16.34
CA ASP A 889 -3.18 0.50 -17.37
C ASP A 889 -3.80 1.75 -18.02
N ILE A 890 -3.02 2.81 -18.22
CA ILE A 890 -3.42 4.07 -18.88
C ILE A 890 -2.38 4.43 -19.96
N CYS A 891 -2.80 4.44 -21.24
CA CYS A 891 -1.86 4.54 -22.35
C CYS A 891 -2.34 5.32 -23.59
N ASN A 892 -1.36 5.75 -24.40
CA ASN A 892 -1.53 6.45 -25.68
C ASN A 892 -2.33 7.77 -25.61
N ALA A 893 -2.30 8.49 -24.48
CA ALA A 893 -2.85 9.85 -24.38
C ALA A 893 -2.07 10.85 -25.26
N GLY A 894 -2.74 11.90 -25.75
CA GLY A 894 -2.14 12.96 -26.57
C GLY A 894 -1.44 14.07 -25.76
N ASP A 895 -1.15 13.80 -24.49
CA ASP A 895 -0.61 14.67 -23.43
C ASP A 895 -0.31 13.71 -22.25
N ASN A 896 -0.37 14.17 -21.00
CA ASN A 896 -0.23 13.29 -19.83
C ASN A 896 -1.24 12.13 -19.83
N GLY A 897 -0.80 10.93 -19.41
CA GLY A 897 -1.69 9.79 -19.21
C GLY A 897 -2.74 10.08 -18.14
N MET A 898 -2.29 10.57 -16.98
CA MET A 898 -3.13 11.22 -15.97
C MET A 898 -2.57 12.59 -15.57
N LEU A 899 -3.43 13.60 -15.49
CA LEU A 899 -3.20 14.80 -14.69
C LEU A 899 -3.98 14.66 -13.38
N LEU A 900 -3.26 14.62 -12.27
CA LEU A 900 -3.78 14.58 -10.92
C LEU A 900 -3.83 16.01 -10.35
N SER A 901 -5.03 16.47 -10.03
CA SER A 901 -5.35 17.87 -9.75
C SER A 901 -6.16 18.10 -8.47
N GLY A 902 -6.88 17.08 -7.99
CA GLY A 902 -7.51 17.09 -6.66
C GLY A 902 -6.60 16.56 -5.53
N ASP A 903 -7.18 16.42 -4.35
CA ASP A 903 -6.48 16.12 -3.09
C ASP A 903 -6.81 14.73 -2.52
N ASN A 904 -5.89 14.21 -1.71
CA ASN A 904 -6.09 12.97 -0.93
C ASN A 904 -6.52 11.76 -1.79
N ASN A 905 -6.10 11.70 -3.06
CA ASN A 905 -6.36 10.55 -3.93
C ASN A 905 -5.30 9.47 -3.74
N ILE A 906 -5.67 8.22 -4.01
CA ILE A 906 -4.78 7.05 -4.01
C ILE A 906 -4.70 6.51 -5.45
N ILE A 907 -3.50 6.44 -6.01
CA ILE A 907 -3.24 5.82 -7.32
C ILE A 907 -2.33 4.63 -7.06
N GLU A 908 -2.85 3.42 -7.24
CA GLU A 908 -2.25 2.18 -6.75
C GLU A 908 -2.12 1.12 -7.84
N LEU A 909 -0.96 0.47 -7.92
CA LEU A 909 -0.66 -0.63 -8.86
C LEU A 909 -0.88 -0.28 -10.36
N CYS A 910 -1.14 0.98 -10.69
CA CYS A 910 -1.47 1.41 -12.05
C CYS A 910 -0.22 1.52 -12.94
N GLN A 911 -0.42 1.39 -14.26
CA GLN A 911 0.64 1.57 -15.25
C GLN A 911 0.37 2.77 -16.18
N PHE A 912 1.39 3.57 -16.46
CA PHE A 912 1.28 4.76 -17.31
C PHE A 912 2.30 4.68 -18.46
N TYR A 913 1.87 4.34 -19.68
CA TYR A 913 2.81 4.10 -20.78
C TYR A 913 2.42 4.61 -22.17
N ALA A 914 3.44 4.88 -22.98
CA ALA A 914 3.33 5.37 -24.35
C ALA A 914 2.44 6.64 -24.51
N ASN A 915 2.34 7.46 -23.46
CA ASN A 915 1.63 8.73 -23.50
C ASN A 915 2.52 9.83 -24.12
N HIS A 916 1.89 10.84 -24.74
CA HIS A 916 2.58 11.90 -25.47
C HIS A 916 3.04 13.10 -24.61
N ASP A 917 2.86 13.03 -23.28
CA ASP A 917 3.60 13.78 -22.27
C ASP A 917 3.77 12.85 -21.05
N SER A 918 4.13 13.38 -19.88
CA SER A 918 4.48 12.65 -18.66
C SER A 918 3.39 11.65 -18.25
N GLY A 919 3.76 10.42 -17.90
CA GLY A 919 2.83 9.31 -17.61
C GLY A 919 1.73 9.68 -16.60
N LEU A 920 2.14 10.12 -15.40
CA LEU A 920 1.27 10.82 -14.45
C LEU A 920 1.91 12.15 -14.02
N GLN A 921 1.15 13.24 -14.05
CA GLN A 921 1.56 14.56 -13.55
C GLN A 921 0.65 15.06 -12.43
N ILE A 922 1.20 15.38 -11.26
CA ILE A 922 0.52 16.13 -10.20
C ILE A 922 0.66 17.64 -10.50
N SER A 923 -0.46 18.31 -10.73
CA SER A 923 -0.58 19.75 -10.99
C SER A 923 -2.05 20.18 -11.00
N ARG A 924 -2.38 21.37 -10.45
CA ARG A 924 -3.75 21.93 -10.55
C ARG A 924 -4.26 21.94 -12.01
N TYR A 925 -5.53 21.59 -12.21
CA TYR A 925 -6.24 21.81 -13.47
C TYR A 925 -7.06 23.10 -13.41
N ASN A 926 -7.77 23.33 -12.29
CA ASN A 926 -8.42 24.60 -11.99
C ASN A 926 -7.40 25.76 -11.93
N THR A 927 -7.34 26.59 -12.97
CA THR A 927 -6.37 27.70 -13.07
C THR A 927 -6.61 28.83 -12.07
N SER A 928 -7.74 28.81 -11.35
CA SER A 928 -8.11 29.80 -10.33
C SER A 928 -7.43 29.54 -8.98
N ALA A 929 -6.92 28.32 -8.75
CA ALA A 929 -6.15 27.95 -7.57
C ALA A 929 -4.74 28.55 -7.63
N ASP A 930 -4.59 29.86 -7.43
CA ASP A 930 -3.31 30.58 -7.66
C ASP A 930 -2.33 30.55 -6.48
N THR A 931 -2.75 30.03 -5.32
CA THR A 931 -1.92 29.79 -4.13
C THR A 931 -1.69 28.30 -3.85
N ILE A 932 -0.59 27.99 -3.15
CA ILE A 932 -0.10 26.62 -2.89
C ILE A 932 -1.05 25.75 -2.06
N ASP A 933 -1.84 26.38 -1.19
CA ASP A 933 -2.89 25.77 -0.37
C ASP A 933 -4.15 25.36 -1.17
N LEU A 934 -4.18 25.66 -2.46
CA LEU A 934 -5.22 25.24 -3.41
C LEU A 934 -4.66 24.30 -4.50
N TRP A 935 -3.42 23.81 -4.36
CA TRP A 935 -2.80 22.87 -5.30
C TRP A 935 -2.90 21.44 -4.79
N PRO A 936 -3.03 20.44 -5.69
CA PRO A 936 -3.20 19.02 -5.35
C PRO A 936 -2.21 18.58 -4.27
N SER A 937 -2.75 18.16 -3.13
CA SER A 937 -2.05 17.85 -1.89
C SER A 937 -2.41 16.46 -1.36
N ASN A 938 -1.54 15.89 -0.52
CA ASN A 938 -1.73 14.62 0.19
C ASN A 938 -2.04 13.40 -0.70
N ASN A 939 -1.76 13.44 -2.01
CA ASN A 939 -2.01 12.29 -2.88
C ASN A 939 -0.94 11.21 -2.67
N LEU A 940 -1.36 9.95 -2.64
CA LEU A 940 -0.49 8.78 -2.55
C LEU A 940 -0.44 8.05 -3.90
N ILE A 941 0.75 7.96 -4.49
CA ILE A 941 1.02 7.16 -5.68
C ILE A 941 1.82 5.94 -5.20
N LEU A 942 1.16 4.79 -5.10
CA LEU A 942 1.66 3.56 -4.49
C LEU A 942 1.85 2.46 -5.55
N ASN A 943 2.97 1.75 -5.53
CA ASN A 943 3.21 0.56 -6.37
C ASN A 943 2.95 0.76 -7.89
N CYS A 944 3.00 2.00 -8.38
CA CYS A 944 2.72 2.30 -9.79
C CYS A 944 3.96 2.12 -10.68
N THR A 945 3.74 1.97 -11.99
CA THR A 945 4.82 1.87 -12.99
C THR A 945 4.61 2.88 -14.14
N ALA A 946 5.66 3.54 -14.62
CA ALA A 946 5.56 4.47 -15.77
C ALA A 946 6.70 4.30 -16.77
N PHE A 947 6.38 4.05 -18.05
CA PHE A 947 7.39 3.76 -19.07
C PHE A 947 7.03 4.13 -20.52
N ASP A 948 8.03 4.27 -21.39
CA ASP A 948 7.88 4.60 -22.82
C ASP A 948 7.10 5.91 -23.12
N ASN A 949 6.84 6.77 -22.13
CA ASN A 949 6.17 8.04 -22.34
C ASN A 949 7.08 9.01 -23.11
N LYS A 950 6.56 9.62 -24.19
CA LYS A 950 7.32 10.38 -25.18
C LYS A 950 6.47 11.37 -25.96
N ASP A 951 6.77 12.66 -25.83
CA ASP A 951 6.28 13.68 -26.76
C ASP A 951 7.01 13.57 -28.12
N GLU A 952 6.29 13.56 -29.24
CA GLU A 952 6.87 13.47 -30.59
C GLU A 952 7.42 14.83 -31.08
N ALA A 953 6.92 15.94 -30.55
CA ALA A 953 7.32 17.29 -30.97
C ALA A 953 8.76 17.65 -30.59
N THR A 954 9.23 17.25 -29.39
CA THR A 954 10.58 17.57 -28.90
C THR A 954 11.32 16.38 -28.28
N CYS A 955 10.63 15.43 -27.68
CA CYS A 955 11.19 14.38 -26.80
C CYS A 955 12.01 15.00 -25.65
N GLU A 956 11.44 16.05 -25.02
CA GLU A 956 12.04 16.88 -23.96
C GLU A 956 11.09 17.13 -22.76
N ASN A 957 9.84 16.63 -22.76
CA ASN A 957 8.85 16.92 -21.70
C ASN A 957 8.25 15.69 -21.01
N ALA A 958 8.23 14.54 -21.69
CA ALA A 958 7.52 13.36 -21.20
C ALA A 958 8.37 12.52 -20.23
N ASP A 959 8.07 12.66 -18.94
CA ASP A 959 8.61 11.85 -17.85
C ASP A 959 7.79 10.56 -17.62
N GLY A 960 8.24 9.70 -16.71
CA GLY A 960 7.34 8.68 -16.14
C GLY A 960 6.37 9.29 -15.13
N PHE A 961 6.91 9.95 -14.10
CA PHE A 961 6.14 10.66 -13.08
C PHE A 961 6.56 12.12 -13.00
N ALA A 962 5.60 12.99 -12.72
CA ALA A 962 5.84 14.41 -12.53
C ALA A 962 5.03 14.95 -11.35
N ALA A 963 5.63 15.81 -10.52
CA ALA A 963 4.94 16.52 -9.44
C ALA A 963 5.47 17.96 -9.41
N LYS A 964 5.11 18.69 -10.46
CA LYS A 964 5.78 19.90 -10.93
C LYS A 964 4.83 21.10 -10.99
N LEU A 965 5.37 22.28 -11.28
CA LEU A 965 4.72 23.57 -11.54
C LEU A 965 3.85 24.17 -10.43
N THR A 966 2.77 23.48 -10.07
CA THR A 966 1.68 23.89 -9.16
C THR A 966 1.13 22.63 -8.49
N CYS A 967 1.99 22.01 -7.70
CA CYS A 967 1.79 20.81 -6.89
C CYS A 967 1.89 21.22 -5.41
N GLY A 968 0.92 20.80 -4.60
CA GLY A 968 0.80 21.14 -3.19
C GLY A 968 1.68 20.28 -2.27
N GLU A 969 1.39 20.35 -0.97
CA GLU A 969 2.15 19.67 0.09
C GLU A 969 1.74 18.19 0.25
N GLY A 970 2.58 17.40 0.93
CA GLY A 970 2.20 16.07 1.40
C GLY A 970 2.05 14.98 0.33
N ASN A 971 2.34 15.25 -0.94
CA ASN A 971 2.26 14.24 -2.00
C ASN A 971 3.40 13.22 -1.88
N VAL A 972 3.06 11.92 -2.00
CA VAL A 972 3.99 10.79 -1.78
C VAL A 972 4.01 9.85 -2.99
N PHE A 973 5.20 9.46 -3.41
CA PHE A 973 5.45 8.31 -4.28
C PHE A 973 6.10 7.19 -3.46
N ASP A 974 5.51 5.99 -3.47
CA ASP A 974 5.98 4.80 -2.75
C ASP A 974 5.93 3.56 -3.64
N GLY A 975 6.91 2.66 -3.54
CA GLY A 975 6.96 1.42 -4.34
C GLY A 975 6.96 1.61 -5.87
N CYS A 976 7.30 2.80 -6.37
CA CYS A 976 7.07 3.17 -7.77
C CYS A 976 8.26 2.86 -8.68
N ILE A 977 7.99 2.45 -9.92
CA ILE A 977 9.01 2.10 -10.93
C ILE A 977 8.84 3.00 -12.15
N SER A 978 9.90 3.73 -12.54
CA SER A 978 9.89 4.62 -13.70
C SER A 978 11.04 4.30 -14.64
N TYR A 979 10.74 3.85 -15.86
CA TYR A 979 11.79 3.45 -16.79
C TYR A 979 11.54 3.79 -18.24
N CYS A 980 12.61 4.03 -18.99
CA CYS A 980 12.56 4.22 -20.43
C CYS A 980 11.59 5.32 -20.93
N ASN A 981 11.38 6.38 -20.16
CA ASN A 981 10.66 7.58 -20.61
C ASN A 981 11.61 8.51 -21.40
N SER A 982 11.05 9.46 -22.18
CA SER A 982 11.86 10.27 -23.10
C SER A 982 12.65 11.40 -22.43
N ASP A 983 12.11 12.01 -21.36
CA ASP A 983 12.85 12.90 -20.47
C ASP A 983 13.28 12.15 -19.19
N ASP A 984 12.67 12.40 -18.02
CA ASP A 984 13.11 11.78 -16.76
C ASP A 984 12.27 10.59 -16.29
N GLY A 985 12.79 9.90 -15.26
CA GLY A 985 11.97 9.04 -14.41
C GLY A 985 10.98 9.84 -13.53
N TRP A 986 11.48 10.90 -12.88
CA TRP A 986 10.71 11.85 -12.06
C TRP A 986 11.13 13.31 -12.32
N ASP A 987 10.16 14.20 -12.54
CA ASP A 987 10.36 15.67 -12.58
C ASP A 987 9.52 16.41 -11.52
N LEU A 988 10.19 17.19 -10.66
CA LEU A 988 9.56 18.06 -9.64
C LEU A 988 9.66 19.57 -9.97
N TYR A 989 9.97 19.93 -11.23
CA TYR A 989 10.28 21.29 -11.69
C TYR A 989 9.30 22.38 -11.21
N ALA A 990 9.80 23.38 -10.48
CA ALA A 990 9.04 24.54 -10.02
C ALA A 990 9.51 25.81 -10.75
N LYS A 991 8.59 26.71 -11.15
CA LYS A 991 8.90 27.90 -11.98
C LYS A 991 8.69 29.22 -11.22
N PRO A 992 9.48 30.29 -11.46
CA PRO A 992 9.41 31.52 -10.66
C PRO A 992 8.14 32.34 -10.88
N ALA A 993 7.31 31.97 -11.87
CA ALA A 993 6.01 32.56 -12.15
C ALA A 993 4.86 31.97 -11.31
N THR A 994 5.07 30.82 -10.66
CA THR A 994 4.13 30.23 -9.69
C THR A 994 4.74 30.09 -8.29
N GLY A 995 6.06 29.92 -8.19
CA GLY A 995 6.81 29.89 -6.94
C GLY A 995 7.45 28.52 -6.68
N SER A 996 7.71 28.22 -5.41
CA SER A 996 8.02 26.86 -4.95
C SER A 996 6.76 25.98 -4.99
N THR A 997 6.93 24.71 -5.36
CA THR A 997 5.95 23.65 -5.08
C THR A 997 6.03 23.22 -3.61
N GLY A 998 5.03 22.46 -3.14
CA GLY A 998 5.09 21.80 -1.84
C GLY A 998 6.12 20.68 -1.79
N VAL A 999 6.42 20.22 -0.58
CA VAL A 999 7.32 19.08 -0.35
C VAL A 999 6.70 17.82 -0.93
N VAL A 1000 7.54 17.06 -1.63
CA VAL A 1000 7.20 15.76 -2.22
C VAL A 1000 8.15 14.74 -1.59
N THR A 1001 7.60 13.61 -1.18
CA THR A 1001 8.36 12.47 -0.66
C THR A 1001 8.38 11.37 -1.70
N ILE A 1002 9.57 10.92 -2.09
CA ILE A 1002 9.74 9.74 -2.95
C ILE A 1002 10.45 8.68 -2.11
N LYS A 1003 9.79 7.55 -1.85
CA LYS A 1003 10.38 6.44 -1.10
C LYS A 1003 10.24 5.10 -1.83
N ASN A 1004 11.12 4.15 -1.51
CA ASN A 1004 11.09 2.77 -2.02
C ASN A 1004 10.91 2.68 -3.56
N SER A 1005 11.59 3.55 -4.32
CA SER A 1005 11.29 3.74 -5.76
C SER A 1005 12.52 3.59 -6.68
N VAL A 1006 12.26 3.23 -7.94
CA VAL A 1006 13.24 2.73 -8.91
C VAL A 1006 13.19 3.55 -10.21
N ALA A 1007 14.31 4.10 -10.67
CA ALA A 1007 14.39 4.92 -11.90
C ALA A 1007 15.48 4.44 -12.88
N PHE A 1008 15.14 3.94 -14.08
CA PHE A 1008 16.18 3.45 -15.01
C PHE A 1008 15.97 3.66 -16.52
N GLY A 1009 17.08 3.77 -17.25
CA GLY A 1009 17.10 3.79 -18.71
C GLY A 1009 16.45 5.01 -19.38
N ASN A 1010 15.96 6.00 -18.63
CA ASN A 1010 15.29 7.18 -19.17
C ASN A 1010 16.22 7.99 -20.12
N GLY A 1011 15.62 8.58 -21.15
CA GLY A 1011 16.27 9.04 -22.40
C GLY A 1011 16.22 8.03 -23.55
N LYS A 1012 15.67 6.83 -23.32
CA LYS A 1012 15.43 5.79 -24.32
C LYS A 1012 14.10 5.11 -24.10
N LEU A 1013 13.46 4.65 -25.16
CA LEU A 1013 12.35 3.70 -25.09
C LEU A 1013 12.86 2.26 -24.86
N THR A 1014 11.99 1.38 -24.38
CA THR A 1014 12.22 -0.06 -24.17
C THR A 1014 12.76 -0.76 -25.42
N ASN A 1015 12.31 -0.35 -26.61
CA ASN A 1015 12.76 -0.87 -27.89
C ASN A 1015 14.24 -0.52 -28.24
N GLY A 1016 14.89 0.34 -27.44
CA GLY A 1016 16.26 0.79 -27.62
C GLY A 1016 16.44 2.03 -28.51
N GLU A 1017 15.37 2.61 -29.05
CA GLU A 1017 15.38 3.93 -29.70
C GLU A 1017 15.49 5.04 -28.64
N GLY A 1018 16.11 6.18 -28.98
CA GLY A 1018 16.48 7.19 -27.99
C GLY A 1018 16.13 8.61 -28.37
N SER A 1019 15.73 9.40 -27.37
CA SER A 1019 15.83 10.86 -27.44
C SER A 1019 17.28 11.26 -27.22
N ALA A 1020 17.76 12.25 -27.98
CA ALA A 1020 19.03 12.92 -27.72
C ALA A 1020 18.83 14.32 -27.11
N ASN A 1021 17.58 14.68 -26.83
CA ASN A 1021 17.15 16.06 -26.58
C ASN A 1021 16.86 16.29 -25.08
N GLY A 1022 16.18 15.34 -24.43
CA GLY A 1022 15.80 15.43 -23.02
C GLY A 1022 16.95 15.64 -22.03
N ASP A 1023 16.60 16.01 -20.81
CA ASP A 1023 17.48 16.18 -19.66
C ASP A 1023 17.91 14.81 -19.05
N MET A 1024 17.11 13.75 -19.27
CA MET A 1024 17.42 12.30 -19.17
C MET A 1024 17.87 11.76 -17.80
N ASN A 1025 17.24 12.18 -16.71
CA ASN A 1025 17.61 11.83 -15.34
C ASN A 1025 16.72 10.71 -14.76
N GLY A 1026 17.17 10.05 -13.68
CA GLY A 1026 16.33 9.18 -12.88
C GLY A 1026 15.36 10.00 -12.02
N PHE A 1027 15.91 10.89 -11.18
CA PHE A 1027 15.17 11.78 -10.30
C PHE A 1027 15.64 13.25 -10.43
N LYS A 1028 14.82 14.12 -11.05
CA LYS A 1028 15.03 15.57 -11.20
C LYS A 1028 14.25 16.31 -10.11
N LEU A 1029 14.93 16.55 -8.99
CA LEU A 1029 14.35 17.01 -7.72
C LEU A 1029 14.11 18.53 -7.67
N GLY A 1030 13.42 19.06 -8.67
CA GLY A 1030 12.98 20.45 -8.78
C GLY A 1030 13.69 21.21 -9.90
N GLY A 1031 13.83 22.52 -9.76
CA GLY A 1031 14.76 23.31 -10.59
C GLY A 1031 14.27 24.70 -10.98
N SER A 1032 14.90 25.76 -10.46
CA SER A 1032 14.73 27.12 -11.01
C SER A 1032 15.91 28.02 -10.66
N ASN A 1033 17.14 27.50 -10.76
CA ASN A 1033 18.38 28.19 -10.38
C ASN A 1033 18.32 28.90 -9.00
N LYS A 1034 17.74 28.21 -8.00
CA LYS A 1034 17.48 28.67 -6.63
C LYS A 1034 16.37 29.71 -6.44
N GLN A 1035 15.56 29.98 -7.46
CA GLN A 1035 14.41 30.89 -7.35
C GLN A 1035 13.15 30.23 -6.76
N CYS A 1036 13.04 28.90 -6.84
CA CYS A 1036 11.94 28.10 -6.29
C CYS A 1036 12.51 26.99 -5.39
N PRO A 1037 12.97 27.33 -4.17
CA PRO A 1037 13.53 26.36 -3.25
C PRO A 1037 12.43 25.53 -2.56
N THR A 1038 12.49 24.20 -2.70
CA THR A 1038 11.58 23.24 -2.05
C THR A 1038 12.39 22.06 -1.50
N PRO A 1039 12.31 21.72 -0.19
CA PRO A 1039 13.13 20.68 0.43
C PRO A 1039 12.53 19.27 0.25
N HIS A 1040 12.49 18.76 -0.98
CA HIS A 1040 11.99 17.39 -1.24
C HIS A 1040 12.82 16.31 -0.54
N VAL A 1041 12.17 15.18 -0.23
CA VAL A 1041 12.75 14.04 0.49
C VAL A 1041 12.78 12.80 -0.40
N VAL A 1042 13.91 12.10 -0.43
CA VAL A 1042 14.09 10.85 -1.18
C VAL A 1042 14.73 9.79 -0.27
N THR A 1043 14.07 8.64 -0.11
CA THR A 1043 14.49 7.60 0.85
C THR A 1043 14.39 6.20 0.24
N ASN A 1044 15.43 5.39 0.38
CA ASN A 1044 15.42 4.00 -0.10
C ASN A 1044 15.14 3.86 -1.62
N CYS A 1045 15.78 4.70 -2.44
CA CYS A 1045 15.54 4.76 -3.88
C CYS A 1045 16.78 4.37 -4.69
N ILE A 1046 16.57 3.81 -5.88
CA ILE A 1046 17.67 3.43 -6.79
C ILE A 1046 17.52 4.03 -8.19
N ALA A 1047 18.63 4.51 -8.76
CA ALA A 1047 18.68 5.03 -10.12
C ALA A 1047 19.79 4.35 -10.96
N PHE A 1048 19.48 3.76 -12.12
CA PHE A 1048 20.51 3.12 -12.95
C PHE A 1048 20.38 3.30 -14.47
N ASN A 1049 21.51 3.31 -15.17
CA ASN A 1049 21.61 3.43 -16.65
C ASN A 1049 20.87 4.64 -17.29
N ASN A 1050 20.44 5.65 -16.53
CA ASN A 1050 19.76 6.82 -17.10
C ASN A 1050 20.72 7.62 -18.00
N GLY A 1051 20.18 8.27 -19.04
CA GLY A 1051 20.96 8.95 -20.08
C GLY A 1051 21.89 10.06 -19.54
N ALA A 1052 21.50 10.69 -18.41
CA ALA A 1052 22.20 11.80 -17.81
C ALA A 1052 22.52 11.60 -16.31
N THR A 1053 21.59 11.86 -15.38
CA THR A 1053 21.89 11.76 -13.93
C THR A 1053 21.08 10.67 -13.24
N GLY A 1054 21.62 10.00 -12.23
CA GLY A 1054 20.80 9.21 -11.30
C GLY A 1054 19.88 10.12 -10.49
N PHE A 1055 20.46 10.95 -9.61
CA PHE A 1055 19.75 11.94 -8.79
C PHE A 1055 20.32 13.34 -9.04
N THR A 1056 19.47 14.33 -9.36
CA THR A 1056 19.89 15.72 -9.61
C THR A 1056 18.98 16.70 -8.87
N ASP A 1057 19.56 17.72 -8.23
CA ASP A 1057 18.79 18.81 -7.61
C ASP A 1057 18.17 19.79 -8.63
N ASN A 1058 18.56 19.65 -9.91
CA ASN A 1058 18.36 20.58 -11.02
C ASN A 1058 18.41 22.11 -10.73
N GLY A 1059 19.10 22.54 -9.66
CA GLY A 1059 19.04 23.94 -9.22
C GLY A 1059 17.73 24.34 -8.55
N ASN A 1060 17.09 23.43 -7.81
CA ASN A 1060 15.99 23.70 -6.89
C ASN A 1060 16.39 24.80 -5.87
N GLY A 1061 17.42 24.55 -5.06
CA GLY A 1061 17.96 25.51 -4.09
C GLY A 1061 17.43 25.39 -2.67
N GLY A 1062 16.36 24.63 -2.45
CA GLY A 1062 15.89 24.18 -1.13
C GLY A 1062 16.85 23.15 -0.51
N ALA A 1063 16.60 22.72 0.72
CA ALA A 1063 17.41 21.72 1.41
C ALA A 1063 16.89 20.31 1.12
N VAL A 1064 17.20 19.77 -0.07
CA VAL A 1064 16.82 18.38 -0.41
C VAL A 1064 17.49 17.37 0.52
N THR A 1065 16.81 16.26 0.79
CA THR A 1065 17.33 15.16 1.63
C THR A 1065 17.32 13.85 0.85
N LEU A 1066 18.47 13.18 0.77
CA LEU A 1066 18.60 11.82 0.23
C LEU A 1066 19.10 10.88 1.32
N THR A 1067 18.38 9.78 1.56
CA THR A 1067 18.72 8.73 2.54
C THR A 1067 18.66 7.36 1.88
N ASN A 1068 19.60 6.46 2.18
CA ASN A 1068 19.59 5.08 1.67
C ASN A 1068 19.41 4.99 0.14
N CYS A 1069 20.12 5.79 -0.67
CA CYS A 1069 19.97 5.71 -2.13
C CYS A 1069 21.14 5.00 -2.81
N THR A 1070 20.85 4.22 -3.86
CA THR A 1070 21.85 3.56 -4.73
C THR A 1070 21.81 4.17 -6.12
N SER A 1071 22.96 4.42 -6.74
CA SER A 1071 23.02 5.02 -8.07
C SER A 1071 24.12 4.38 -8.92
N VAL A 1072 23.76 3.83 -10.09
CA VAL A 1072 24.62 2.92 -10.86
C VAL A 1072 24.69 3.28 -12.36
N ASN A 1073 25.90 3.43 -12.90
CA ASN A 1073 26.15 3.56 -14.35
C ASN A 1073 25.36 4.69 -15.07
N ASN A 1074 24.89 5.72 -14.36
CA ASN A 1074 24.17 6.84 -14.98
C ASN A 1074 25.12 7.74 -15.81
N GLY A 1075 24.55 8.51 -16.74
CA GLY A 1075 25.31 9.35 -17.68
C GLY A 1075 25.61 8.65 -19.00
N MET A 1076 24.74 7.69 -19.38
CA MET A 1076 24.94 6.80 -20.54
C MET A 1076 25.09 7.55 -21.87
N TYR A 1077 24.45 8.70 -22.03
CA TYR A 1077 24.51 9.55 -23.24
C TYR A 1077 25.24 10.88 -22.99
N ASN A 1078 25.31 11.33 -21.72
CA ASN A 1078 25.98 12.58 -21.35
C ASN A 1078 27.11 12.35 -20.31
N ALA A 1079 28.34 12.17 -20.80
CA ALA A 1079 29.54 11.94 -19.98
C ALA A 1079 30.03 13.15 -19.13
N ALA A 1080 29.26 14.23 -19.09
CA ALA A 1080 29.41 15.34 -18.13
C ALA A 1080 28.44 15.24 -16.93
N LYS A 1081 27.43 14.36 -16.98
CA LYS A 1081 26.53 14.03 -15.88
C LYS A 1081 27.05 12.78 -15.12
N ALA A 1082 26.52 12.50 -13.94
CA ALA A 1082 27.05 11.53 -12.97
C ALA A 1082 25.93 10.76 -12.24
N ASN A 1083 26.27 9.99 -11.21
CA ASN A 1083 25.29 9.29 -10.39
C ASN A 1083 24.52 10.24 -9.45
N TYR A 1084 25.18 11.28 -8.94
CA TYR A 1084 24.58 12.33 -8.10
C TYR A 1084 25.03 13.75 -8.54
N MET A 1085 24.09 14.69 -8.71
CA MET A 1085 24.33 16.10 -9.07
C MET A 1085 23.51 17.05 -8.19
N CYS A 1086 23.80 17.02 -6.90
CA CYS A 1086 23.11 17.75 -5.83
C CYS A 1086 23.98 18.88 -5.26
N TYR A 1087 24.45 19.80 -6.11
CA TYR A 1087 25.40 20.88 -5.78
C TYR A 1087 24.89 22.33 -5.99
N ARG A 1088 23.68 22.47 -6.52
CA ARG A 1088 22.95 23.74 -6.74
C ARG A 1088 21.82 23.95 -5.71
N THR A 1089 21.59 22.97 -4.84
CA THR A 1089 20.74 22.95 -3.63
C THR A 1089 21.11 23.98 -2.53
N SER A 1090 20.56 23.88 -1.32
CA SER A 1090 20.99 24.60 -0.11
C SER A 1090 22.26 24.01 0.52
N LYS A 1091 22.97 24.81 1.33
CA LYS A 1091 24.06 24.35 2.21
C LYS A 1091 23.59 23.49 3.39
N ASP A 1092 22.28 23.44 3.63
CA ASP A 1092 21.64 22.71 4.74
C ASP A 1092 20.98 21.41 4.26
N ALA A 1093 21.16 21.03 3.00
CA ALA A 1093 20.75 19.74 2.44
C ALA A 1093 21.53 18.57 3.10
N ALA A 1094 20.94 17.37 3.07
CA ALA A 1094 21.47 16.18 3.75
C ALA A 1094 21.54 14.96 2.81
N TYR A 1095 22.64 14.21 2.93
CA TYR A 1095 22.92 13.01 2.15
C TYR A 1095 23.48 11.94 3.09
N THR A 1096 22.75 10.85 3.29
CA THR A 1096 23.11 9.82 4.28
C THR A 1096 22.96 8.43 3.70
N ASN A 1097 23.94 7.56 3.95
CA ASN A 1097 23.92 6.17 3.50
C ASN A 1097 23.79 5.99 1.98
N LEU A 1098 24.50 6.81 1.19
CA LEU A 1098 24.40 6.77 -0.28
C LEU A 1098 25.50 5.93 -0.94
N LEU A 1099 25.10 5.12 -1.92
CA LEU A 1099 26.00 4.31 -2.75
C LEU A 1099 26.06 4.83 -4.19
N SER A 1100 27.28 4.98 -4.73
CA SER A 1100 27.55 5.32 -6.13
C SER A 1100 28.47 4.30 -6.78
N PHE A 1101 28.04 3.65 -7.85
CA PHE A 1101 28.84 2.71 -8.63
C PHE A 1101 28.89 3.07 -10.12
N ALA A 1102 30.07 2.91 -10.74
CA ALA A 1102 30.25 3.00 -12.18
C ALA A 1102 31.35 2.04 -12.63
N GLU A 1103 31.03 1.13 -13.56
CA GLU A 1103 32.00 0.16 -14.12
C GLU A 1103 33.18 0.85 -14.82
N LYS A 1104 32.95 2.05 -15.36
CA LYS A 1104 33.92 2.82 -16.14
C LYS A 1104 34.34 4.06 -15.35
N LYS A 1105 35.58 4.07 -14.84
CA LYS A 1105 36.20 5.16 -14.03
C LYS A 1105 36.32 6.54 -14.72
N THR A 1106 35.68 6.74 -15.87
CA THR A 1106 35.67 7.95 -16.71
C THR A 1106 34.38 8.78 -16.60
N THR A 1107 33.34 8.26 -15.94
CA THR A 1107 32.12 9.01 -15.54
C THR A 1107 32.45 10.30 -14.81
N ALA A 1108 31.57 11.30 -14.87
CA ALA A 1108 31.78 12.58 -14.18
C ALA A 1108 31.77 12.41 -12.64
N THR A 1109 32.36 13.37 -11.93
CA THR A 1109 32.38 13.37 -10.45
C THR A 1109 30.97 13.60 -9.92
N ASP A 1110 30.57 12.82 -8.92
CA ASP A 1110 29.35 13.07 -8.16
C ASP A 1110 29.50 14.35 -7.32
N GLN A 1111 28.50 15.22 -7.37
CA GLN A 1111 28.58 16.56 -6.80
C GLN A 1111 27.55 16.79 -5.70
N PHE A 1112 28.01 17.31 -4.56
CA PHE A 1112 27.19 17.59 -3.38
C PHE A 1112 27.41 19.01 -2.85
N LEU A 1113 26.39 19.59 -2.24
CA LEU A 1113 26.43 20.79 -1.40
C LEU A 1113 25.48 20.52 -0.23
N GLY A 1114 25.97 20.61 1.00
CA GLY A 1114 25.26 20.13 2.19
C GLY A 1114 26.09 19.15 3.03
N THR A 1115 25.44 18.48 3.98
CA THR A 1115 26.08 17.48 4.86
C THR A 1115 25.99 16.09 4.22
N VAL A 1116 27.15 15.50 3.92
CA VAL A 1116 27.29 14.14 3.37
C VAL A 1116 27.81 13.23 4.49
N SER A 1117 27.12 12.13 4.79
CA SER A 1117 27.52 11.15 5.81
C SER A 1117 27.32 9.71 5.34
N HIS A 1118 28.12 8.79 5.89
CA HIS A 1118 28.10 7.35 5.56
C HIS A 1118 27.94 7.08 4.05
N THR A 1119 28.68 7.78 3.20
CA THR A 1119 28.42 7.81 1.74
C THR A 1119 29.65 7.43 0.94
N LEU A 1120 29.46 6.61 -0.09
CA LEU A 1120 30.47 6.24 -1.07
C LEU A 1120 30.15 6.88 -2.42
N TYR A 1121 30.86 7.98 -2.75
CA TYR A 1121 30.64 8.75 -3.99
C TYR A 1121 31.77 8.57 -5.00
N HIS A 1122 31.48 8.74 -6.30
CA HIS A 1122 32.47 8.60 -7.37
C HIS A 1122 33.12 9.94 -7.75
N TYR A 1123 34.44 9.91 -8.00
CA TYR A 1123 35.24 11.06 -8.41
C TYR A 1123 36.03 10.76 -9.70
N LYS A 1124 35.80 11.59 -10.73
CA LYS A 1124 36.33 11.40 -12.10
C LYS A 1124 37.84 11.24 -12.11
N GLY A 1125 38.32 10.18 -12.76
CA GLY A 1125 39.75 9.94 -12.97
C GLY A 1125 40.49 9.35 -11.77
N VAL A 1126 39.81 9.02 -10.66
CA VAL A 1126 40.42 8.23 -9.56
C VAL A 1126 39.57 7.02 -9.19
N GLY A 1127 38.26 7.21 -8.97
CA GLY A 1127 37.34 6.18 -8.49
C GLY A 1127 36.48 6.68 -7.34
N THR A 1128 36.00 5.77 -6.50
CA THR A 1128 35.09 6.08 -5.39
C THR A 1128 35.81 6.46 -4.10
N TYR A 1129 35.11 7.20 -3.23
CA TYR A 1129 35.59 7.64 -1.93
C TYR A 1129 34.53 7.50 -0.86
N TRP A 1130 34.94 6.92 0.27
CA TRP A 1130 34.16 6.90 1.51
C TRP A 1130 34.13 8.27 2.20
N VAL A 1131 32.98 8.60 2.77
CA VAL A 1131 32.71 9.83 3.53
C VAL A 1131 31.93 9.47 4.79
N ASN A 1132 32.63 9.35 5.92
CA ASN A 1132 31.99 9.18 7.23
C ASN A 1132 31.10 10.41 7.56
N ASN A 1133 31.67 11.62 7.46
CA ASN A 1133 30.96 12.89 7.62
C ASN A 1133 31.74 14.03 6.93
N TRP A 1134 31.04 14.86 6.14
CA TRP A 1134 31.57 16.01 5.42
C TRP A 1134 30.50 17.08 5.22
N LEU A 1135 30.70 18.28 5.79
CA LEU A 1135 29.99 19.46 5.33
C LEU A 1135 30.62 19.95 4.02
N CYS A 1136 30.06 19.51 2.88
CA CYS A 1136 30.50 19.90 1.56
C CYS A 1136 29.99 21.31 1.22
N THR A 1137 30.91 22.25 1.00
CA THR A 1137 30.61 23.69 0.81
C THR A 1137 30.99 24.25 -0.54
N ASP A 1138 31.75 23.50 -1.36
CA ASP A 1138 32.25 23.97 -2.65
C ASP A 1138 31.53 23.37 -3.86
N GLY A 1139 30.62 22.40 -3.68
CA GLY A 1139 30.00 21.63 -4.76
C GLY A 1139 30.77 20.35 -5.14
N ALA A 1140 31.46 19.73 -4.17
CA ALA A 1140 32.45 18.66 -4.33
C ALA A 1140 33.53 18.95 -5.41
N LYS A 1141 33.94 20.22 -5.53
CA LYS A 1141 34.99 20.63 -6.48
C LYS A 1141 36.38 20.20 -6.00
N THR A 1142 36.54 20.03 -4.70
CA THR A 1142 37.70 19.40 -4.07
C THR A 1142 37.33 17.97 -3.62
N LYS A 1143 38.25 17.03 -3.84
CA LYS A 1143 38.16 15.68 -3.25
C LYS A 1143 38.11 15.81 -1.72
N TYR A 1144 37.17 15.11 -1.08
CA TYR A 1144 37.17 14.89 0.38
C TYR A 1144 38.56 14.45 0.88
N SER A 1145 39.01 15.02 2.00
CA SER A 1145 40.33 14.79 2.59
C SER A 1145 40.28 14.47 4.08
N GLY A 1146 39.18 13.86 4.54
CA GLY A 1146 39.13 13.24 5.86
C GLY A 1146 40.10 12.07 5.97
N SER A 1147 40.38 11.61 7.19
CA SER A 1147 41.27 10.47 7.44
C SER A 1147 40.71 9.17 6.85
N GLU A 1148 41.59 8.41 6.21
CA GLU A 1148 41.36 7.13 5.49
C GLU A 1148 40.99 5.99 6.47
N GLY A 1149 39.84 6.13 7.14
CA GLY A 1149 39.26 5.16 8.06
C GLY A 1149 38.58 4.04 7.30
N ALA A 1150 39.39 3.07 6.83
CA ALA A 1150 39.05 2.01 5.89
C ALA A 1150 38.62 2.54 4.50
N ASP A 1151 39.47 2.32 3.49
CA ASP A 1151 39.17 2.68 2.10
C ASP A 1151 38.16 1.71 1.48
N TYR A 1152 36.88 1.91 1.79
CA TYR A 1152 35.79 1.21 1.10
C TYR A 1152 35.81 1.54 -0.40
N THR A 1153 35.97 0.51 -1.23
CA THR A 1153 35.87 0.59 -2.69
C THR A 1153 34.74 -0.30 -3.17
N VAL A 1154 33.88 0.20 -4.06
CA VAL A 1154 32.82 -0.59 -4.70
C VAL A 1154 33.30 -1.20 -6.03
N SER A 1155 32.81 -2.40 -6.32
CA SER A 1155 33.05 -3.18 -7.52
C SER A 1155 31.77 -3.94 -7.93
N ALA A 1156 31.75 -4.55 -9.12
CA ALA A 1156 30.61 -5.35 -9.56
C ALA A 1156 30.39 -6.62 -8.70
N SER A 1157 31.37 -7.03 -7.89
CA SER A 1157 31.30 -8.15 -6.96
C SER A 1157 30.85 -7.78 -5.54
N ASP A 1158 30.62 -6.49 -5.26
CA ASP A 1158 30.02 -6.04 -3.99
C ASP A 1158 28.49 -6.11 -4.00
N PHE A 1159 27.89 -6.47 -5.14
CA PHE A 1159 26.45 -6.60 -5.33
C PHE A 1159 26.02 -8.06 -5.50
N VAL A 1160 24.81 -8.41 -5.05
CA VAL A 1160 24.21 -9.74 -5.26
C VAL A 1160 24.03 -10.02 -6.76
N SER A 1161 23.50 -9.04 -7.50
CA SER A 1161 23.44 -9.04 -8.96
C SER A 1161 23.78 -7.68 -9.55
N THR A 1162 24.37 -7.70 -10.75
CA THR A 1162 24.52 -6.52 -11.63
C THR A 1162 23.83 -6.73 -12.98
N GLN A 1163 23.11 -7.83 -13.16
CA GLN A 1163 22.49 -8.24 -14.42
C GLN A 1163 21.03 -7.82 -14.43
N ILE A 1164 20.73 -6.74 -15.17
CA ILE A 1164 19.36 -6.25 -15.37
C ILE A 1164 18.60 -7.30 -16.21
N PRO A 1165 17.51 -7.89 -15.71
CA PRO A 1165 16.72 -8.86 -16.48
C PRO A 1165 16.20 -8.24 -17.77
N GLY A 1166 16.20 -8.99 -18.88
CA GLY A 1166 15.68 -8.52 -20.16
C GLY A 1166 16.46 -7.39 -20.86
N TYR A 1167 17.58 -6.90 -20.32
CA TYR A 1167 18.38 -5.84 -20.94
C TYR A 1167 19.36 -6.39 -21.98
N ASP A 1168 19.21 -5.99 -23.24
CA ASP A 1168 20.19 -6.27 -24.31
C ASP A 1168 21.18 -5.11 -24.43
N ALA A 1169 22.39 -5.29 -23.89
CA ALA A 1169 23.46 -4.30 -23.97
C ALA A 1169 24.00 -4.03 -25.40
N ALA A 1170 23.63 -4.81 -26.42
CA ALA A 1170 24.05 -4.58 -27.81
C ALA A 1170 23.14 -3.59 -28.55
N THR A 1171 21.85 -3.55 -28.22
CA THR A 1171 20.88 -2.55 -28.72
C THR A 1171 20.63 -1.43 -27.70
N GLY A 1172 20.82 -1.73 -26.41
CA GLY A 1172 20.36 -0.93 -25.28
C GLY A 1172 18.84 -0.94 -25.15
N ALA A 1173 18.21 -2.09 -25.43
CA ALA A 1173 16.78 -2.34 -25.27
C ALA A 1173 16.48 -3.07 -23.95
N TYR A 1174 15.28 -2.87 -23.41
CA TYR A 1174 14.77 -3.44 -22.17
C TYR A 1174 13.50 -4.24 -22.50
N THR A 1175 13.52 -5.56 -22.29
CA THR A 1175 12.53 -6.49 -22.87
C THR A 1175 11.76 -7.34 -21.86
N ALA A 1176 11.90 -7.07 -20.56
CA ALA A 1176 11.06 -7.64 -19.52
C ALA A 1176 9.90 -6.70 -19.16
N ASP A 1177 8.83 -7.27 -18.62
CA ASP A 1177 7.78 -6.53 -17.92
C ASP A 1177 8.25 -6.27 -16.47
N TYR A 1178 8.75 -5.06 -16.22
CA TYR A 1178 9.26 -4.68 -14.90
C TYR A 1178 8.18 -4.26 -13.91
N HIS A 1179 6.90 -4.16 -14.32
CA HIS A 1179 5.81 -4.10 -13.35
C HIS A 1179 5.64 -5.48 -12.70
N SER A 1180 5.58 -6.54 -13.50
CA SER A 1180 5.46 -7.91 -12.96
C SER A 1180 6.75 -8.43 -12.30
N ILE A 1181 7.92 -8.30 -12.93
CA ILE A 1181 9.13 -9.01 -12.44
C ILE A 1181 9.87 -8.34 -11.28
N PHE A 1182 9.51 -7.11 -10.91
CA PHE A 1182 10.12 -6.37 -9.80
C PHE A 1182 9.14 -6.09 -8.66
N ARG A 1183 8.08 -6.90 -8.51
CA ARG A 1183 7.11 -6.80 -7.41
C ARG A 1183 6.96 -8.11 -6.64
N ASN A 1184 6.71 -7.97 -5.34
CA ASN A 1184 6.15 -9.02 -4.49
C ASN A 1184 4.63 -9.16 -4.73
N ALA A 1185 4.01 -10.18 -4.13
CA ALA A 1185 2.56 -10.39 -4.23
C ALA A 1185 1.71 -9.23 -3.67
N ASP A 1186 2.24 -8.45 -2.73
CA ASP A 1186 1.63 -7.23 -2.19
C ASP A 1186 1.99 -5.95 -2.99
N GLY A 1187 2.49 -6.11 -4.22
CA GLY A 1187 2.86 -5.01 -5.11
C GLY A 1187 4.16 -4.28 -4.72
N SER A 1188 4.70 -4.48 -3.52
CA SER A 1188 5.94 -3.83 -3.06
C SER A 1188 7.11 -4.20 -3.97
N ILE A 1189 8.07 -3.28 -4.17
CA ILE A 1189 9.23 -3.56 -5.02
C ILE A 1189 10.09 -4.69 -4.44
N ASN A 1190 10.53 -5.60 -5.32
CA ASN A 1190 11.55 -6.61 -5.07
C ASN A 1190 12.50 -6.68 -6.29
N LEU A 1191 13.75 -6.26 -6.11
CA LEU A 1191 14.73 -6.22 -7.21
C LEU A 1191 15.50 -7.53 -7.42
N SER A 1192 15.19 -8.59 -6.67
CA SER A 1192 15.86 -9.91 -6.75
C SER A 1192 17.40 -9.79 -6.70
N GLY A 1193 17.93 -8.98 -5.78
CA GLY A 1193 19.37 -8.75 -5.63
C GLY A 1193 20.00 -7.78 -6.64
N LEU A 1194 19.25 -7.20 -7.60
CA LEU A 1194 19.82 -6.27 -8.59
C LEU A 1194 20.30 -4.97 -7.92
N TYR A 1195 21.62 -4.78 -7.90
CA TYR A 1195 22.33 -3.67 -7.26
C TYR A 1195 22.09 -3.53 -5.75
N GLU A 1196 21.58 -4.59 -5.12
CA GLU A 1196 21.59 -4.79 -3.67
C GLU A 1196 23.00 -5.23 -3.23
N VAL A 1197 23.47 -4.72 -2.08
CA VAL A 1197 24.81 -5.03 -1.57
C VAL A 1197 24.85 -6.47 -1.04
N SER A 1198 25.84 -7.25 -1.49
CA SER A 1198 26.04 -8.62 -1.01
C SER A 1198 26.51 -8.63 0.45
N SER A 1199 26.05 -9.59 1.25
CA SER A 1199 26.48 -9.80 2.64
C SER A 1199 27.96 -10.12 2.79
N ASP A 1200 28.62 -10.63 1.74
CA ASP A 1200 30.08 -10.80 1.65
C ASP A 1200 30.84 -9.47 1.46
N SER A 1201 30.16 -8.37 1.09
CA SER A 1201 30.79 -7.08 0.85
C SER A 1201 31.05 -6.34 2.17
N PRO A 1202 32.23 -5.70 2.33
CA PRO A 1202 32.47 -4.73 3.41
C PRO A 1202 31.45 -3.57 3.43
N LEU A 1203 30.73 -3.32 2.33
CA LEU A 1203 29.68 -2.31 2.25
C LEU A 1203 28.38 -2.71 2.99
N TYR A 1204 28.19 -4.00 3.29
CA TYR A 1204 26.97 -4.51 3.94
C TYR A 1204 26.80 -4.08 5.40
N THR A 1205 27.88 -3.64 6.05
CA THR A 1205 27.83 -3.06 7.40
C THR A 1205 28.48 -1.68 7.49
N ALA A 1206 28.76 -1.04 6.34
CA ALA A 1206 29.36 0.29 6.29
C ALA A 1206 28.36 1.43 6.54
N GLY A 1207 27.06 1.14 6.44
CA GLY A 1207 25.99 2.12 6.56
C GLY A 1207 25.74 2.62 7.97
N THR A 1208 24.77 3.53 8.10
CA THR A 1208 24.29 4.00 9.41
C THR A 1208 23.78 2.83 10.25
N GLN A 1209 24.13 2.79 11.54
CA GLN A 1209 23.71 1.70 12.45
C GLN A 1209 24.23 0.30 12.07
N ASN A 1210 25.29 0.22 11.26
CA ASN A 1210 25.87 -1.00 10.68
C ASN A 1210 24.98 -1.72 9.65
N THR A 1211 24.04 -1.00 9.01
CA THR A 1211 23.24 -1.55 7.90
C THR A 1211 24.00 -1.56 6.58
N ALA A 1212 23.39 -2.13 5.54
CA ALA A 1212 23.89 -2.05 4.18
C ALA A 1212 23.92 -0.60 3.66
N LEU A 1213 24.94 -0.31 2.86
CA LEU A 1213 25.14 1.00 2.24
C LEU A 1213 24.30 1.16 0.97
N GLY A 1214 23.41 2.15 0.94
CA GLY A 1214 22.52 2.43 -0.21
C GLY A 1214 21.07 2.02 0.07
N ALA A 1215 20.34 1.72 -1.01
CA ALA A 1215 18.96 1.22 -0.96
C ALA A 1215 18.91 -0.31 -0.77
N SER A 1216 17.89 -0.79 -0.06
CA SER A 1216 17.57 -2.22 0.11
C SER A 1216 16.10 -2.46 -0.20
N PHE A 1217 15.81 -3.53 -0.94
CA PHE A 1217 14.45 -3.96 -1.32
C PHE A 1217 14.14 -5.40 -0.84
N SER A 1218 15.05 -5.95 -0.03
CA SER A 1218 14.78 -7.03 0.89
C SER A 1218 13.66 -6.65 1.86
N LYS A 1219 12.79 -7.62 2.15
CA LYS A 1219 11.94 -7.65 3.35
C LYS A 1219 12.64 -8.51 4.39
#